data_AF-A0A849UQB7-F1
#
_entry.id   AF-A0A849UQB7-F1
#
_cell.length_a   1.000
_cell.length_b   1.000
_cell.length_c   1.000
_cell.angle_alpha   90.00
_cell.angle_beta   90.00
_cell.angle_gamma   90.00
#
_symmetry.space_group_name_H-M   'P 1'
#
loop_
_entity.id
_entity.type
_entity.pdbx_description
1 polymer ?
#
loop_
_entity_poly.entity_id
_entity_poly.type
_entity_poly.pdbx_seq_one_letter_code
_entity_poly.pdbx_strand_id
1 'polypeptide(L)'
;MQTLDTQLFLGLYRHMLASRKADAVQEDAAQRGEAFFYIPSSGHESMAALAPHLTPTDWLHCHYRDRALMLARGITQKDLLLDLLGKTGSPTEGRNMPGFACNRKLNLFGAPTGVGSNTLQAVGVAQAIKTGKDIVYCGIGDGGTQEGEFFEAIAEAVRSQLPVLFVVQNNRYALSTPSKGRTFFSLPDGDAKEFYGLPILRADGTDAVETHRVFGDAISKIRKTRGPQIVVLDVERLTSHTNADDHTLYRSAADIREMREKADPILILAEKLIAAGIPETQLKAIEHEVNQELSVAFDDARKAKNAKTELSAKRPLPAKLTNAKNETRADGDALTMLEAMRAVLRNRLGTDADVYLYGEDIEDPKGDVFGLTRGLSTAFPGQVINAPLSESTIVGAAIGQALVGKKPVACIQFADFMLPAFNQIAAELGAMWWRTNGQWECPVILMAICGAYRPGLGPYHAQTFDATFAHIPGLDVFMPSTAPDAAGLLNAAFESGRPTVFLFPKNLINDRSVTAAADASKQFVPIGKARVTRPGRDLTIVSWGSTVPLCEKTAEALQVAGASVEVIDLRSLVPWDQDAVIASAQKTGRLLVVHEDNHTCGFGGEVLATVAEKANVPVQMARVTRHDTYIPYLFETQIEVLPSFRTVLGKAAELLGYSLTWQKPVEEAEGSVTVNAIGSSPSDKTVKVTELHIKAGQAVEAGELLASVEADKATMEISSPVSGTVEELFLAEGDSVDVGTPLARIVTKEVSLIKKPVTKDDPGTPVLEKRAAAVLEKRAAVEHKPAIISSIATVLGSRHIKNEELLQGHGEWDSEAIRSRTGCENRYWITGDENVETLAVKAVRDLLEMEKLVLADIDAIVCSTGTPLMMTPSLACRVLKELSPPKGEVQMQAHDVSAACAGYMYALQNAVDILRDDPSKKVLIISAETLSPMINHEDQKTLALFGDAATASLVSCEPRGGNVNVLVNRPVLSAVGVDQKVLYVPHMGTGEKIEMEGLTVFKIAVRKMIDILAEACKNRNISVEQLDKIVPHQANERIIEAIRKTIHCPPEKMFNHIRKYANTSSNTIPFALVELMPQMKKDALVGLTAFGGGFTFGAAVIEKQ
;
A
#
# COMPACT_ATOMS: atom_id res chain seq x y z
N MET A 1 32.20 -50.22 -30.53
CA MET A 1 30.86 -49.62 -30.57
C MET A 1 29.98 -50.42 -29.64
N GLN A 2 29.49 -49.83 -28.54
CA GLN A 2 28.38 -50.45 -27.82
C GLN A 2 27.19 -50.56 -28.79
N THR A 3 26.58 -51.73 -28.86
CA THR A 3 25.37 -51.95 -29.65
C THR A 3 24.28 -51.02 -29.10
N LEU A 4 23.68 -50.18 -29.95
CA LEU A 4 22.59 -49.28 -29.56
C LEU A 4 21.41 -50.12 -29.04
N ASP A 5 20.90 -49.82 -27.84
CA ASP A 5 19.68 -50.46 -27.32
C ASP A 5 18.45 -49.91 -28.08
N THR A 6 18.16 -50.52 -29.21
CA THR A 6 17.14 -50.01 -30.14
C THR A 6 15.73 -50.00 -29.53
N GLN A 7 15.41 -50.90 -28.60
CA GLN A 7 14.09 -50.93 -27.95
C GLN A 7 13.91 -49.75 -26.99
N LEU A 8 14.94 -49.48 -26.17
CA LEU A 8 14.95 -48.31 -25.31
C LEU A 8 14.79 -47.01 -26.11
N PHE A 9 15.60 -46.84 -27.16
CA PHE A 9 15.59 -45.61 -27.95
C PHE A 9 14.34 -45.46 -28.83
N LEU A 10 13.67 -46.55 -29.23
CA LEU A 10 12.34 -46.48 -29.84
C LEU A 10 11.28 -45.96 -28.87
N GLY A 11 11.32 -46.38 -27.61
CA GLY A 11 10.46 -45.85 -26.55
C GLY A 11 10.70 -44.36 -26.32
N LEU A 12 11.97 -43.94 -26.20
CA LEU A 12 12.33 -42.52 -26.07
C LEU A 12 11.87 -41.71 -27.30
N TYR A 13 12.11 -42.23 -28.51
CA TYR A 13 11.69 -41.61 -29.76
C TYR A 13 10.17 -41.36 -29.81
N ARG A 14 9.34 -42.28 -29.30
CA ARG A 14 7.88 -42.07 -29.17
C ARG A 14 7.56 -40.86 -28.29
N HIS A 15 8.17 -40.75 -27.12
CA HIS A 15 7.91 -39.62 -26.20
C HIS A 15 8.41 -38.28 -26.76
N MET A 16 9.56 -38.31 -27.45
CA MET A 16 10.11 -37.14 -28.16
C MET A 16 9.13 -36.68 -29.25
N LEU A 17 8.67 -37.60 -30.10
CA LEU A 17 7.65 -37.30 -31.13
C LEU A 17 6.36 -36.78 -30.51
N ALA A 18 5.85 -37.39 -29.45
CA ALA A 18 4.63 -36.96 -28.77
C ALA A 18 4.75 -35.52 -28.24
N SER A 19 5.92 -35.13 -27.72
CA SER A 19 6.20 -33.74 -27.36
C SER A 19 6.14 -32.83 -28.60
N ARG A 20 6.91 -33.12 -29.67
CA ARG A 20 6.93 -32.28 -30.88
C ARG A 20 5.57 -32.13 -31.53
N LYS A 21 4.80 -33.22 -31.63
CA LYS A 21 3.46 -33.20 -32.22
C LYS A 21 2.45 -32.47 -31.34
N ALA A 22 2.62 -32.51 -30.02
CA ALA A 22 1.81 -31.68 -29.12
C ALA A 22 2.04 -30.17 -29.35
N ASP A 23 3.24 -29.71 -29.73
CA ASP A 23 3.45 -28.30 -30.14
C ASP A 23 2.59 -27.94 -31.34
N ALA A 24 2.55 -28.79 -32.37
CA ALA A 24 1.75 -28.54 -33.56
C ALA A 24 0.25 -28.48 -33.24
N VAL A 25 -0.25 -29.36 -32.35
CA VAL A 25 -1.65 -29.33 -31.90
C VAL A 25 -1.95 -28.07 -31.09
N GLN A 26 -1.03 -27.63 -30.23
CA GLN A 26 -1.18 -26.40 -29.45
C GLN A 26 -1.18 -25.16 -30.34
N GLU A 27 -0.29 -25.12 -31.34
CA GLU A 27 -0.24 -24.06 -32.35
C GLU A 27 -1.54 -23.98 -33.16
N ASP A 28 -2.01 -25.11 -33.69
CA ASP A 28 -3.26 -25.20 -34.45
C ASP A 28 -4.48 -24.80 -33.58
N ALA A 29 -4.52 -25.23 -32.31
CA ALA A 29 -5.54 -24.79 -31.36
C ALA A 29 -5.48 -23.26 -31.13
N ALA A 30 -4.29 -22.67 -31.03
CA ALA A 30 -4.13 -21.23 -30.88
C ALA A 30 -4.55 -20.46 -32.15
N GLN A 31 -4.19 -20.95 -33.33
CA GLN A 31 -4.60 -20.38 -34.61
C GLN A 31 -6.12 -20.45 -34.83
N ARG A 32 -6.80 -21.45 -34.25
CA ARG A 32 -8.27 -21.54 -34.20
C ARG A 32 -8.92 -20.66 -33.12
N GLY A 33 -8.14 -20.03 -32.25
CA GLY A 33 -8.65 -19.27 -31.10
C GLY A 33 -9.23 -20.15 -29.97
N GLU A 34 -8.88 -21.44 -29.93
CA GLU A 34 -9.31 -22.38 -28.89
C GLU A 34 -8.36 -22.37 -27.68
N ALA A 35 -7.08 -22.02 -27.89
CA ALA A 35 -6.07 -21.80 -26.87
C ALA A 35 -5.49 -20.39 -27.01
N PHE A 36 -5.11 -19.75 -25.91
CA PHE A 36 -4.58 -18.38 -25.92
C PHE A 36 -3.07 -18.31 -25.77
N PHE A 37 -2.48 -19.28 -25.07
CA PHE A 37 -1.07 -19.29 -24.74
C PHE A 37 -0.53 -20.73 -24.73
N TYR A 38 0.67 -20.92 -25.27
CA TYR A 38 1.41 -22.16 -25.14
C TYR A 38 2.92 -21.91 -25.22
N ILE A 39 3.68 -22.84 -24.64
CA ILE A 39 5.14 -22.78 -24.61
C ILE A 39 5.70 -24.00 -25.36
N PRO A 40 6.29 -23.80 -26.55
CA PRO A 40 6.86 -24.90 -27.30
C PRO A 40 7.99 -25.59 -26.53
N SER A 41 8.09 -26.92 -26.63
CA SER A 41 9.26 -27.68 -26.14
C SER A 41 10.18 -28.15 -27.27
N SER A 42 9.91 -27.69 -28.50
CA SER A 42 10.66 -28.07 -29.70
C SER A 42 12.15 -27.77 -29.59
N GLY A 43 12.97 -28.81 -29.72
CA GLY A 43 14.44 -28.80 -29.57
C GLY A 43 14.95 -29.25 -28.19
N HIS A 44 14.06 -29.48 -27.22
CA HIS A 44 14.38 -29.98 -25.87
C HIS A 44 14.01 -31.47 -25.68
N GLU A 45 13.64 -32.19 -26.74
CA GLU A 45 13.00 -33.49 -26.62
C GLU A 45 13.89 -34.59 -26.02
N SER A 46 15.21 -34.49 -26.17
CA SER A 46 16.18 -35.44 -25.58
C SER A 46 16.10 -35.52 -24.05
N MET A 47 15.45 -34.56 -23.38
CA MET A 47 15.15 -34.65 -21.95
C MET A 47 14.41 -35.95 -21.55
N ALA A 48 13.68 -36.59 -22.49
CA ALA A 48 13.10 -37.91 -22.28
C ALA A 48 14.13 -38.97 -21.86
N ALA A 49 15.38 -38.83 -22.29
CA ALA A 49 16.47 -39.76 -22.01
C ALA A 49 16.88 -39.83 -20.52
N LEU A 50 16.41 -38.90 -19.68
CA LEU A 50 16.58 -38.97 -18.23
C LEU A 50 15.67 -40.04 -17.59
N ALA A 51 14.46 -40.23 -18.11
CA ALA A 51 13.43 -41.07 -17.49
C ALA A 51 13.88 -42.52 -17.18
N PRO A 52 14.64 -43.21 -18.05
CA PRO A 52 15.12 -44.58 -17.77
C PRO A 52 16.04 -44.71 -16.54
N HIS A 53 16.61 -43.60 -16.06
CA HIS A 53 17.49 -43.60 -14.88
C HIS A 53 16.75 -43.25 -13.57
N LEU A 54 15.49 -42.85 -13.68
CA LEU A 54 14.65 -42.49 -12.55
C LEU A 54 13.85 -43.70 -12.06
N THR A 55 13.54 -43.68 -10.77
CA THR A 55 12.69 -44.61 -10.06
C THR A 55 11.35 -43.94 -9.76
N PRO A 56 10.29 -44.71 -9.44
CA PRO A 56 8.99 -44.15 -9.07
C PRO A 56 9.03 -43.14 -7.91
N THR A 57 10.02 -43.24 -7.02
CA THR A 57 10.14 -42.44 -5.80
C THR A 57 11.01 -41.19 -5.96
N ASP A 58 11.73 -41.03 -7.07
CA ASP A 58 12.51 -39.80 -7.33
C ASP A 58 11.60 -38.61 -7.61
N TRP A 59 12.11 -37.41 -7.28
CA TRP A 59 11.38 -36.15 -7.30
C TRP A 59 11.82 -35.29 -8.47
N LEU A 60 10.86 -34.66 -9.16
CA LEU A 60 11.14 -33.88 -10.37
C LEU A 60 10.57 -32.47 -10.21
N HIS A 61 11.45 -31.49 -10.09
CA HIS A 61 11.14 -30.07 -10.31
C HIS A 61 11.46 -29.75 -11.78
N CYS A 62 10.46 -29.89 -12.64
CA CYS A 62 10.59 -29.77 -14.07
C CYS A 62 10.61 -28.31 -14.55
N HIS A 63 11.50 -28.02 -15.49
CA HIS A 63 11.43 -26.84 -16.34
C HIS A 63 10.22 -26.95 -17.27
N TYR A 64 9.61 -25.81 -17.65
CA TYR A 64 8.42 -25.80 -18.51
C TYR A 64 8.66 -26.34 -19.93
N ARG A 65 9.92 -26.58 -20.34
CA ARG A 65 10.28 -27.25 -21.61
C ARG A 65 10.52 -28.75 -21.47
N ASP A 66 10.34 -29.33 -20.28
CA ASP A 66 10.56 -30.76 -20.01
C ASP A 66 9.42 -31.67 -20.48
N ARG A 67 8.54 -31.24 -21.39
CA ARG A 67 7.36 -32.02 -21.77
C ARG A 67 7.70 -33.45 -22.21
N ALA A 68 8.81 -33.66 -22.92
CA ALA A 68 9.24 -35.00 -23.32
C ALA A 68 9.61 -35.89 -22.12
N LEU A 69 10.27 -35.33 -21.09
CA LEU A 69 10.53 -36.01 -19.82
C LEU A 69 9.23 -36.28 -19.05
N MET A 70 8.33 -35.31 -18.99
CA MET A 70 7.02 -35.46 -18.34
C MET A 70 6.21 -36.61 -18.96
N LEU A 71 6.15 -36.68 -20.29
CA LEU A 71 5.50 -37.76 -21.04
C LEU A 71 6.17 -39.12 -20.78
N ALA A 72 7.51 -39.17 -20.80
CA ALA A 72 8.26 -40.39 -20.49
C ALA A 72 8.07 -40.85 -19.03
N ARG A 73 7.79 -39.93 -18.11
CA ARG A 73 7.50 -40.23 -16.70
C ARG A 73 6.06 -40.68 -16.45
N GLY A 74 5.15 -40.41 -17.38
CA GLY A 74 3.76 -40.89 -17.34
C GLY A 74 2.69 -39.80 -17.28
N ILE A 75 3.02 -38.52 -17.48
CA ILE A 75 2.00 -37.51 -17.79
C ILE A 75 1.36 -37.89 -19.13
N THR A 76 0.04 -37.88 -19.21
CA THR A 76 -0.66 -38.25 -20.44
C THR A 76 -0.82 -37.05 -21.37
N GLN A 77 -0.96 -37.31 -22.66
CA GLN A 77 -1.29 -36.26 -23.64
C GLN A 77 -2.61 -35.56 -23.29
N LYS A 78 -3.57 -36.30 -22.72
CA LYS A 78 -4.84 -35.75 -22.24
C LYS A 78 -4.65 -34.75 -21.10
N ASP A 79 -3.80 -35.06 -20.12
CA ASP A 79 -3.50 -34.12 -19.01
C ASP A 79 -2.97 -32.78 -19.55
N LEU A 80 -2.03 -32.84 -20.51
CA LEU A 80 -1.44 -31.65 -21.13
C LEU A 80 -2.47 -30.80 -21.88
N LEU A 81 -3.39 -31.45 -22.61
CA LEU A 81 -4.40 -30.76 -23.42
C LEU A 81 -5.59 -30.26 -22.58
N LEU A 82 -5.90 -30.91 -21.47
CA LEU A 82 -6.84 -30.37 -20.48
C LEU A 82 -6.29 -29.11 -19.81
N ASP A 83 -5.00 -29.10 -19.45
CA ASP A 83 -4.34 -27.89 -18.92
C ASP A 83 -4.28 -26.77 -19.98
N LEU A 84 -3.94 -27.08 -21.24
CA LEU A 84 -3.95 -26.12 -22.37
C LEU A 84 -5.28 -25.37 -22.49
N LEU A 85 -6.39 -26.10 -22.38
CA LEU A 85 -7.74 -25.59 -22.61
C LEU A 85 -8.45 -25.14 -21.32
N GLY A 86 -7.79 -25.16 -20.16
CA GLY A 86 -8.37 -24.76 -18.86
C GLY A 86 -9.58 -25.61 -18.45
N LYS A 87 -9.51 -26.92 -18.67
CA LYS A 87 -10.63 -27.86 -18.49
C LYS A 87 -10.59 -28.57 -17.14
N THR A 88 -11.77 -29.01 -16.68
CA THR A 88 -11.87 -29.82 -15.47
C THR A 88 -11.26 -31.20 -15.66
N GLY A 89 -10.70 -31.77 -14.59
CA GLY A 89 -9.90 -32.99 -14.62
C GLY A 89 -8.43 -32.74 -14.97
N SER A 90 -8.05 -31.51 -15.32
CA SER A 90 -6.63 -31.14 -15.41
C SER A 90 -6.01 -31.06 -14.01
N PRO A 91 -4.71 -31.33 -13.85
CA PRO A 91 -4.01 -31.22 -12.57
C PRO A 91 -4.16 -29.88 -11.86
N THR A 92 -4.39 -28.80 -12.63
CA THR A 92 -4.42 -27.42 -12.13
C THR A 92 -5.83 -26.81 -12.12
N GLU A 93 -6.83 -27.50 -12.70
CA GLU A 93 -8.19 -26.96 -12.93
C GLU A 93 -8.16 -25.56 -13.58
N GLY A 94 -7.24 -25.35 -14.53
CA GLY A 94 -7.08 -24.07 -15.25
C GLY A 94 -6.55 -22.91 -14.40
N ARG A 95 -6.00 -23.18 -13.19
CA ARG A 95 -5.46 -22.14 -12.29
C ARG A 95 -4.00 -21.79 -12.56
N ASN A 96 -3.29 -22.64 -13.30
CA ASN A 96 -1.91 -22.41 -13.70
C ASN A 96 -1.81 -22.21 -15.21
N MET A 97 -0.71 -21.59 -15.67
CA MET A 97 -0.43 -21.51 -17.10
C MET A 97 -0.14 -22.89 -17.70
N PRO A 98 -0.47 -23.11 -18.98
CA PRO A 98 -0.12 -24.35 -19.66
C PRO A 98 1.40 -24.50 -19.80
N GLY A 99 1.89 -25.74 -19.75
CA GLY A 99 3.33 -26.06 -19.76
C GLY A 99 3.94 -26.28 -18.38
N PHE A 100 3.22 -25.95 -17.30
CA PHE A 100 3.66 -26.10 -15.91
C PHE A 100 2.92 -27.24 -15.19
N ALA A 101 2.90 -28.41 -15.81
CA ALA A 101 2.18 -29.58 -15.29
C ALA A 101 2.71 -30.00 -13.91
N CYS A 102 1.81 -30.47 -13.04
CA CYS A 102 2.17 -31.08 -11.77
C CYS A 102 1.39 -32.39 -11.58
N ASN A 103 1.98 -33.36 -10.87
CA ASN A 103 1.32 -34.63 -10.58
C ASN A 103 1.93 -35.25 -9.31
N ARG A 104 1.15 -35.27 -8.23
CA ARG A 104 1.60 -35.80 -6.94
C ARG A 104 2.00 -37.27 -6.99
N LYS A 105 1.31 -38.10 -7.80
CA LYS A 105 1.57 -39.55 -7.90
C LYS A 105 2.90 -39.86 -8.59
N LEU A 106 3.37 -38.95 -9.44
CA LEU A 106 4.64 -39.08 -10.15
C LEU A 106 5.79 -38.32 -9.46
N ASN A 107 5.54 -37.72 -8.29
CA ASN A 107 6.44 -36.76 -7.64
C ASN A 107 6.92 -35.67 -8.61
N LEU A 108 6.04 -35.24 -9.50
CA LEU A 108 6.34 -34.27 -10.55
C LEU A 108 5.74 -32.92 -10.19
N PHE A 109 6.60 -31.92 -10.18
CA PHE A 109 6.26 -30.55 -9.89
C PHE A 109 6.75 -29.65 -11.00
N GLY A 110 5.86 -28.89 -11.61
CA GLY A 110 6.22 -27.89 -12.60
C GLY A 110 6.82 -26.66 -11.91
N ALA A 111 7.86 -26.09 -12.52
CA ALA A 111 8.35 -24.78 -12.13
C ALA A 111 7.18 -23.76 -12.10
N PRO A 112 7.24 -22.76 -11.23
CA PRO A 112 6.35 -21.61 -11.34
C PRO A 112 6.77 -20.72 -12.51
N THR A 113 5.92 -19.77 -12.88
CA THR A 113 6.24 -18.77 -13.92
C THR A 113 7.43 -17.89 -13.54
N GLY A 114 7.56 -17.55 -12.25
CA GLY A 114 8.75 -16.92 -11.71
C GLY A 114 9.91 -17.91 -11.75
N VAL A 115 10.74 -17.83 -12.78
CA VAL A 115 11.85 -18.77 -12.97
C VAL A 115 12.81 -18.74 -11.78
N GLY A 116 13.45 -19.87 -11.48
CA GLY A 116 14.44 -19.96 -10.42
C GLY A 116 13.88 -20.32 -9.04
N SER A 117 12.65 -19.93 -8.68
CA SER A 117 12.17 -20.17 -7.30
C SER A 117 11.98 -21.65 -6.93
N ASN A 118 11.82 -22.54 -7.93
CA ASN A 118 11.73 -23.98 -7.72
C ASN A 118 13.06 -24.63 -7.28
N THR A 119 14.21 -23.95 -7.44
CA THR A 119 15.53 -24.55 -7.13
C THR A 119 15.71 -24.76 -5.63
N LEU A 120 15.29 -23.79 -4.81
CA LEU A 120 15.33 -23.89 -3.35
C LEU A 120 14.33 -24.91 -2.82
N GLN A 121 13.17 -25.03 -3.48
CA GLN A 121 12.20 -26.09 -3.17
C GLN A 121 12.80 -27.48 -3.45
N ALA A 122 13.48 -27.66 -4.58
CA ALA A 122 14.17 -28.91 -4.91
C ALA A 122 15.24 -29.26 -3.85
N VAL A 123 15.96 -28.26 -3.34
CA VAL A 123 16.90 -28.42 -2.23
C VAL A 123 16.19 -28.84 -0.95
N GLY A 124 15.07 -28.23 -0.60
CA GLY A 124 14.25 -28.63 0.55
C GLY A 124 13.74 -30.07 0.46
N VAL A 125 13.25 -30.48 -0.72
CA VAL A 125 12.88 -31.89 -0.98
C VAL A 125 14.10 -32.80 -0.75
N ALA A 126 15.27 -32.40 -1.25
CA ALA A 126 16.52 -33.15 -1.13
C ALA A 126 17.00 -33.29 0.33
N GLN A 127 16.78 -32.27 1.16
CA GLN A 127 17.02 -32.34 2.61
C GLN A 127 16.13 -33.41 3.26
N ALA A 128 14.83 -33.42 2.94
CA ALA A 128 13.88 -34.38 3.52
C ALA A 128 14.16 -35.85 3.13
N ILE A 129 14.65 -36.09 1.91
CA ILE A 129 14.95 -37.45 1.41
C ILE A 129 16.42 -37.86 1.55
N LYS A 130 17.25 -37.04 2.22
CA LYS A 130 18.71 -37.20 2.24
C LYS A 130 19.19 -38.61 2.60
N THR A 131 18.55 -39.23 3.58
CA THR A 131 18.87 -40.58 4.09
C THR A 131 18.36 -41.73 3.21
N GLY A 132 17.49 -41.43 2.23
CA GLY A 132 16.94 -42.41 1.29
C GLY A 132 17.88 -42.74 0.13
N LYS A 133 17.33 -43.42 -0.88
CA LYS A 133 18.01 -43.69 -2.17
C LYS A 133 17.54 -42.79 -3.30
N ASP A 134 16.46 -42.06 -3.05
CA ASP A 134 15.80 -41.17 -3.99
C ASP A 134 16.67 -39.96 -4.30
N ILE A 135 16.47 -39.35 -5.46
CA ILE A 135 17.17 -38.13 -5.90
C ILE A 135 16.15 -37.06 -6.30
N VAL A 136 16.61 -35.81 -6.37
CA VAL A 136 15.81 -34.70 -6.88
C VAL A 136 16.39 -34.22 -8.19
N TYR A 137 15.58 -34.22 -9.25
CA TYR A 137 15.87 -33.53 -10.50
C TYR A 137 15.39 -32.08 -10.39
N CYS A 138 16.25 -31.13 -10.76
CA CYS A 138 15.93 -29.71 -10.85
C CYS A 138 16.29 -29.20 -12.25
N GLY A 139 15.28 -29.06 -13.11
CA GLY A 139 15.42 -28.48 -14.44
C GLY A 139 15.34 -26.96 -14.41
N ILE A 140 16.21 -26.30 -15.18
CA ILE A 140 16.19 -24.84 -15.35
C ILE A 140 16.69 -24.45 -16.74
N GLY A 141 16.15 -23.38 -17.33
CA GLY A 141 16.72 -22.78 -18.54
C GLY A 141 17.99 -21.97 -18.23
N ASP A 142 18.86 -21.78 -19.23
CA ASP A 142 20.06 -20.94 -19.13
C ASP A 142 19.77 -19.53 -18.57
N GLY A 143 18.71 -18.87 -19.02
CA GLY A 143 18.30 -17.56 -18.50
C GLY A 143 17.94 -17.58 -17.01
N GLY A 144 17.27 -18.63 -16.53
CA GLY A 144 16.87 -18.77 -15.13
C GLY A 144 18.05 -18.97 -14.17
N THR A 145 19.22 -19.35 -14.68
CA THR A 145 20.43 -19.50 -13.84
C THR A 145 20.98 -18.17 -13.32
N GLN A 146 20.42 -17.03 -13.75
CA GLN A 146 20.80 -15.69 -13.30
C GLN A 146 20.06 -15.24 -12.03
N GLU A 147 19.05 -15.98 -11.60
CA GLU A 147 18.30 -15.67 -10.38
C GLU A 147 19.13 -15.97 -9.13
N GLY A 148 19.07 -15.08 -8.13
CA GLY A 148 19.83 -15.21 -6.88
C GLY A 148 19.60 -16.56 -6.18
N GLU A 149 18.34 -17.00 -6.17
CA GLU A 149 17.90 -18.25 -5.55
C GLU A 149 18.49 -19.51 -6.21
N PHE A 150 18.89 -19.45 -7.49
CA PHE A 150 19.60 -20.56 -8.14
C PHE A 150 21.00 -20.75 -7.54
N PHE A 151 21.72 -19.64 -7.31
CA PHE A 151 23.05 -19.70 -6.70
C PHE A 151 22.99 -20.19 -5.27
N GLU A 152 22.03 -19.69 -4.49
CA GLU A 152 21.75 -20.14 -3.13
C GLU A 152 21.44 -21.64 -3.08
N ALA A 153 20.61 -22.14 -4.00
CA ALA A 153 20.25 -23.55 -4.07
C ALA A 153 21.47 -24.46 -4.30
N ILE A 154 22.38 -24.08 -5.22
CA ILE A 154 23.60 -24.86 -5.44
C ILE A 154 24.50 -24.80 -4.20
N ALA A 155 24.72 -23.60 -3.65
CA ALA A 155 25.55 -23.42 -2.46
C ALA A 155 25.05 -24.28 -1.29
N GLU A 156 23.74 -24.27 -1.04
CA GLU A 156 23.10 -25.08 0.00
C GLU A 156 23.18 -26.58 -0.29
N ALA A 157 22.95 -27.01 -1.54
CA ALA A 157 23.09 -28.41 -1.93
C ALA A 157 24.51 -28.95 -1.74
N VAL A 158 25.53 -28.13 -2.04
CA VAL A 158 26.93 -28.46 -1.81
C VAL A 158 27.22 -28.53 -0.32
N ARG A 159 26.90 -27.45 0.43
CA ARG A 159 27.15 -27.34 1.87
C ARG A 159 26.53 -28.49 2.65
N SER A 160 25.29 -28.84 2.31
CA SER A 160 24.51 -29.86 2.99
C SER A 160 24.66 -31.26 2.38
N GLN A 161 25.50 -31.44 1.34
CA GLN A 161 25.70 -32.71 0.64
C GLN A 161 24.35 -33.36 0.25
N LEU A 162 23.61 -32.71 -0.65
CA LEU A 162 22.25 -33.09 -1.01
C LEU A 162 22.15 -33.75 -2.40
N PRO A 163 21.28 -34.77 -2.59
CA PRO A 163 21.22 -35.58 -3.80
C PRO A 163 20.41 -34.90 -4.94
N VAL A 164 20.86 -33.71 -5.37
CA VAL A 164 20.20 -32.91 -6.42
C VAL A 164 20.94 -32.99 -7.75
N LEU A 165 20.24 -33.29 -8.84
CA LEU A 165 20.71 -33.13 -10.21
C LEU A 165 20.20 -31.79 -10.76
N PHE A 166 21.08 -30.80 -10.84
CA PHE A 166 20.77 -29.53 -11.52
C PHE A 166 21.05 -29.70 -13.01
N VAL A 167 20.02 -29.54 -13.84
CA VAL A 167 20.15 -29.59 -15.30
C VAL A 167 19.79 -28.24 -15.90
N VAL A 168 20.81 -27.56 -16.42
CA VAL A 168 20.67 -26.32 -17.17
C VAL A 168 20.44 -26.67 -18.64
N GLN A 169 19.26 -26.36 -19.15
CA GLN A 169 18.90 -26.53 -20.56
C GLN A 169 19.32 -25.28 -21.32
N ASN A 170 20.51 -25.32 -21.91
CA ASN A 170 21.13 -24.21 -22.60
C ASN A 170 20.70 -24.17 -24.06
N ASN A 171 19.59 -23.48 -24.35
CA ASN A 171 19.18 -23.18 -25.73
C ASN A 171 19.75 -21.86 -26.27
N ARG A 172 20.70 -21.25 -25.53
CA ARG A 172 21.46 -20.05 -25.90
C ARG A 172 20.68 -18.74 -25.86
N TYR A 173 19.41 -18.75 -25.43
CA TYR A 173 18.53 -17.59 -25.44
C TYR A 173 17.62 -17.49 -24.20
N ALA A 174 17.78 -16.42 -23.43
CA ALA A 174 16.82 -15.96 -22.44
C ALA A 174 15.78 -15.04 -23.10
N LEU A 175 14.60 -15.60 -23.43
CA LEU A 175 13.63 -14.98 -24.35
C LEU A 175 14.29 -14.63 -25.69
N SER A 176 14.63 -13.37 -25.93
CA SER A 176 15.34 -12.86 -27.11
C SER A 176 16.81 -12.53 -26.85
N THR A 177 17.26 -12.57 -25.60
CA THR A 177 18.64 -12.20 -25.21
C THR A 177 19.58 -13.40 -25.33
N PRO A 178 20.67 -13.31 -26.12
CA PRO A 178 21.66 -14.39 -26.17
C PRO A 178 22.33 -14.60 -24.79
N SER A 179 22.53 -15.85 -24.36
CA SER A 179 23.09 -16.15 -23.03
C SER A 179 24.60 -16.32 -23.00
N LYS A 180 25.26 -16.51 -24.15
CA LYS A 180 26.71 -16.68 -24.24
C LYS A 180 27.46 -15.52 -23.56
N GLY A 181 28.40 -15.84 -22.68
CA GLY A 181 29.19 -14.86 -21.95
C GLY A 181 28.44 -14.15 -20.82
N ARG A 182 27.22 -14.60 -20.49
CA ARG A 182 26.32 -13.96 -19.51
C ARG A 182 25.78 -14.92 -18.46
N THR A 183 26.33 -16.12 -18.36
CA THR A 183 25.91 -17.13 -17.38
C THR A 183 27.07 -17.61 -16.52
N PHE A 184 26.79 -18.23 -15.37
CA PHE A 184 27.86 -18.74 -14.51
C PHE A 184 28.73 -19.81 -15.19
N PHE A 185 28.17 -20.50 -16.18
CA PHE A 185 28.84 -21.56 -16.94
C PHE A 185 29.43 -21.06 -18.27
N SER A 186 28.94 -19.96 -18.84
CA SER A 186 29.51 -19.34 -20.05
C SER A 186 29.90 -17.90 -19.76
N LEU A 187 31.18 -17.69 -19.43
CA LEU A 187 31.75 -16.39 -19.06
C LEU A 187 32.29 -15.67 -20.30
N PRO A 188 32.52 -14.34 -20.23
CA PRO A 188 33.07 -13.58 -21.37
C PRO A 188 34.38 -14.14 -21.92
N ASP A 189 35.27 -14.64 -21.05
CA ASP A 189 36.60 -15.13 -21.42
C ASP A 189 36.65 -16.66 -21.65
N GLY A 190 35.50 -17.33 -21.60
CA GLY A 190 35.39 -18.76 -21.84
C GLY A 190 34.45 -19.48 -20.88
N ASP A 191 34.28 -20.76 -21.13
CA ASP A 191 33.35 -21.60 -20.39
C ASP A 191 33.93 -22.06 -19.05
N ALA A 192 33.16 -21.92 -17.97
CA ALA A 192 33.54 -22.41 -16.66
C ALA A 192 33.51 -23.94 -16.62
N LYS A 193 34.45 -24.52 -15.86
CA LYS A 193 34.60 -25.97 -15.68
C LYS A 193 33.96 -26.50 -14.40
N GLU A 194 33.80 -25.64 -13.40
CA GLU A 194 33.20 -25.98 -12.12
C GLU A 194 32.46 -24.77 -11.52
N PHE A 195 31.57 -25.03 -10.57
CA PHE A 195 30.85 -24.01 -9.82
C PHE A 195 30.63 -24.49 -8.38
N TYR A 196 30.99 -23.68 -7.38
CA TYR A 196 31.06 -24.10 -5.96
C TYR A 196 31.80 -25.44 -5.73
N GLY A 197 32.87 -25.69 -6.48
CA GLY A 197 33.64 -26.94 -6.41
C GLY A 197 32.95 -28.16 -7.03
N LEU A 198 31.78 -28.00 -7.66
CA LEU A 198 31.14 -29.04 -8.45
C LEU A 198 31.58 -28.95 -9.91
N PRO A 199 32.12 -30.04 -10.51
CA PRO A 199 32.37 -30.08 -11.94
C PRO A 199 31.09 -29.85 -12.74
N ILE A 200 31.16 -29.01 -13.77
CA ILE A 200 30.08 -28.80 -14.73
C ILE A 200 30.21 -29.86 -15.82
N LEU A 201 29.29 -30.81 -15.84
CA LEU A 201 29.19 -31.80 -16.91
C LEU A 201 28.51 -31.14 -18.11
N ARG A 202 29.04 -31.35 -19.32
CA ARG A 202 28.46 -30.85 -20.57
C ARG A 202 28.09 -32.00 -21.47
N ALA A 203 26.99 -31.84 -22.19
CA ALA A 203 26.51 -32.83 -23.15
C ALA A 203 25.79 -32.15 -24.31
N ASP A 204 25.92 -32.73 -25.50
CA ASP A 204 25.08 -32.36 -26.64
C ASP A 204 23.64 -32.85 -26.39
N GLY A 205 22.75 -31.91 -26.07
CA GLY A 205 21.34 -32.14 -25.84
C GLY A 205 20.54 -32.42 -27.10
N THR A 206 21.11 -32.22 -28.29
CA THR A 206 20.49 -32.64 -29.55
C THR A 206 20.67 -34.14 -29.80
N ASP A 207 21.64 -34.77 -29.12
CA ASP A 207 21.90 -36.21 -29.23
C ASP A 207 21.32 -36.99 -28.04
N ALA A 208 20.17 -37.63 -28.24
CA ALA A 208 19.51 -38.41 -27.20
C ALA A 208 20.34 -39.59 -26.68
N VAL A 209 21.26 -40.15 -27.48
CA VAL A 209 22.14 -41.27 -27.06
C VAL A 209 23.23 -40.76 -26.13
N GLU A 210 23.84 -39.62 -26.46
CA GLU A 210 24.80 -38.96 -25.58
C GLU A 210 24.13 -38.49 -24.28
N THR A 211 22.98 -37.84 -24.41
CA THR A 211 22.17 -37.35 -23.28
C THR A 211 21.83 -38.49 -22.31
N HIS A 212 21.39 -39.65 -22.83
CA HIS A 212 21.13 -40.84 -22.02
C HIS A 212 22.37 -41.27 -21.22
N ARG A 213 23.53 -41.37 -21.89
CA ARG A 213 24.77 -41.78 -21.23
C ARG A 213 25.16 -40.81 -20.10
N VAL A 214 25.13 -39.50 -20.36
CA VAL A 214 25.53 -38.48 -19.38
C VAL A 214 24.59 -38.45 -18.18
N PHE A 215 23.28 -38.58 -18.39
CA PHE A 215 22.33 -38.70 -17.28
C PHE A 215 22.54 -39.97 -16.46
N GLY A 216 22.80 -41.10 -17.10
CA GLY A 216 23.14 -42.35 -16.39
C GLY A 216 24.35 -42.20 -15.49
N ASP A 217 25.42 -41.59 -15.99
CA ASP A 217 26.65 -41.34 -15.23
C ASP A 217 26.39 -40.38 -14.05
N ALA A 218 25.67 -39.28 -14.28
CA ALA A 218 25.35 -38.29 -13.27
C ALA A 218 24.44 -38.85 -12.15
N ILE A 219 23.36 -39.54 -12.50
CA ILE A 219 22.43 -40.16 -11.55
C ILE A 219 23.13 -41.26 -10.74
N SER A 220 23.91 -42.12 -11.40
CA SER A 220 24.70 -43.16 -10.73
C SER A 220 25.63 -42.56 -9.68
N LYS A 221 26.31 -41.46 -10.03
CA LYS A 221 27.18 -40.72 -9.10
C LYS A 221 26.39 -40.13 -7.94
N ILE A 222 25.26 -39.45 -8.17
CA ILE A 222 24.42 -38.90 -7.09
C ILE A 222 23.94 -40.00 -6.15
N ARG A 223 23.45 -41.14 -6.67
CA ARG A 223 23.01 -42.24 -5.80
C ARG A 223 24.15 -42.82 -4.97
N LYS A 224 25.37 -42.84 -5.51
CA LYS A 224 26.57 -43.32 -4.79
C LYS A 224 27.08 -42.34 -3.74
N THR A 225 27.18 -41.05 -4.07
CA THR A 225 27.83 -40.03 -3.21
C THR A 225 26.85 -39.26 -2.34
N ARG A 226 25.56 -39.31 -2.69
CA ARG A 226 24.48 -38.47 -2.15
C ARG A 226 24.74 -36.96 -2.29
N GLY A 227 25.73 -36.56 -3.08
CA GLY A 227 26.07 -35.16 -3.35
C GLY A 227 25.50 -34.68 -4.69
N PRO A 228 25.38 -33.36 -4.86
CA PRO A 228 24.74 -32.77 -6.04
C PRO A 228 25.61 -32.89 -7.29
N GLN A 229 25.01 -32.80 -8.48
CA GLN A 229 25.72 -32.68 -9.77
C GLN A 229 25.11 -31.56 -10.62
N ILE A 230 25.94 -30.95 -11.47
CA ILE A 230 25.52 -29.94 -12.45
C ILE A 230 25.74 -30.50 -13.85
N VAL A 231 24.70 -30.47 -14.67
CA VAL A 231 24.75 -30.76 -16.11
C VAL A 231 24.29 -29.53 -16.88
N VAL A 232 25.13 -29.02 -17.77
CA VAL A 232 24.74 -28.06 -18.80
C VAL A 232 24.49 -28.86 -20.08
N LEU A 233 23.23 -28.92 -20.48
CA LEU A 233 22.79 -29.63 -21.66
C LEU A 233 22.59 -28.63 -22.79
N ASP A 234 23.44 -28.68 -23.80
CA ASP A 234 23.36 -27.79 -24.96
C ASP A 234 22.24 -28.27 -25.88
N VAL A 235 21.09 -27.60 -25.80
CA VAL A 235 19.89 -27.88 -26.59
C VAL A 235 19.67 -26.75 -27.60
N GLU A 236 18.61 -26.85 -28.38
CA GLU A 236 18.23 -25.79 -29.33
C GLU A 236 16.76 -25.41 -29.11
N ARG A 237 16.37 -24.20 -29.51
CA ARG A 237 14.98 -23.74 -29.51
C ARG A 237 14.50 -23.58 -30.94
N LEU A 238 13.91 -24.65 -31.48
CA LEU A 238 13.55 -24.77 -32.91
C LEU A 238 12.40 -23.85 -33.35
N THR A 239 11.68 -23.28 -32.39
CA THR A 239 10.55 -22.35 -32.58
C THR A 239 10.74 -21.08 -31.74
N SER A 240 9.80 -20.15 -31.81
CA SER A 240 9.76 -18.98 -30.91
C SER A 240 9.67 -19.38 -29.43
N HIS A 241 9.99 -18.45 -28.53
CA HIS A 241 9.97 -18.66 -27.09
C HIS A 241 8.58 -19.12 -26.60
N THR A 242 7.53 -18.45 -27.07
CA THR A 242 6.10 -18.76 -26.88
C THR A 242 5.36 -18.44 -28.16
N ASN A 243 4.06 -18.69 -28.20
CA ASN A 243 3.20 -18.23 -29.30
C ASN A 243 3.02 -16.70 -29.40
N ALA A 244 3.47 -15.96 -28.39
CA ALA A 244 3.47 -14.50 -28.36
C ALA A 244 4.84 -13.89 -28.73
N ASP A 245 5.80 -14.70 -29.18
CA ASP A 245 7.14 -14.30 -29.56
C ASP A 245 7.44 -14.62 -31.04
N ASP A 246 8.34 -13.87 -31.65
CA ASP A 246 8.82 -14.09 -33.02
C ASP A 246 10.34 -14.10 -33.05
N HIS A 247 10.92 -15.29 -33.16
CA HIS A 247 12.38 -15.43 -33.20
C HIS A 247 13.04 -14.86 -34.45
N THR A 248 12.28 -14.58 -35.53
CA THR A 248 12.83 -13.99 -36.76
C THR A 248 13.28 -12.54 -36.56
N LEU A 249 12.83 -11.90 -35.47
CA LEU A 249 13.22 -10.53 -35.11
C LEU A 249 14.63 -10.44 -34.53
N TYR A 250 15.16 -11.52 -33.95
CA TYR A 250 16.46 -11.53 -33.27
C TYR A 250 17.37 -12.70 -33.67
N ARG A 251 16.90 -13.62 -34.53
CA ARG A 251 17.70 -14.69 -35.15
C ARG A 251 17.75 -14.48 -36.66
N SER A 252 18.92 -14.73 -37.24
CA SER A 252 19.08 -14.64 -38.70
C SER A 252 18.41 -15.82 -39.41
N ALA A 253 17.99 -15.64 -40.66
CA ALA A 253 17.45 -16.74 -41.47
C ALA A 253 18.46 -17.89 -41.68
N ALA A 254 19.76 -17.59 -41.67
CA ALA A 254 20.81 -18.61 -41.73
C ALA A 254 20.86 -19.45 -40.46
N ASP A 255 20.82 -18.80 -39.29
CA ASP A 255 20.77 -19.45 -37.98
C ASP A 255 19.51 -20.31 -37.84
N ILE A 256 18.33 -19.78 -38.20
CA ILE A 256 17.06 -20.53 -38.18
C ILE A 256 17.09 -21.79 -39.06
N ARG A 257 17.71 -21.71 -40.24
CA ARG A 257 17.86 -22.88 -41.12
C ARG A 257 18.85 -23.89 -40.53
N GLU A 258 20.00 -23.43 -40.07
CA GLU A 258 21.03 -24.29 -39.50
C GLU A 258 20.51 -25.08 -38.30
N MET A 259 19.78 -24.42 -37.39
CA MET A 259 19.20 -25.12 -36.24
C MET A 259 18.21 -26.22 -36.65
N ARG A 260 17.39 -26.02 -37.68
CA ARG A 260 16.40 -26.99 -38.13
C ARG A 260 17.03 -28.18 -38.84
N GLU A 261 18.10 -27.95 -39.60
CA GLU A 261 18.77 -28.98 -40.38
C GLU A 261 19.74 -29.82 -39.54
N LYS A 262 20.39 -29.21 -38.52
CA LYS A 262 21.51 -29.86 -37.82
C LYS A 262 21.28 -30.12 -36.33
N ALA A 263 20.30 -29.49 -35.71
CA ALA A 263 20.11 -29.53 -34.26
C ALA A 263 18.75 -30.10 -33.83
N ASP A 264 17.99 -30.72 -34.74
CA ASP A 264 16.72 -31.38 -34.40
C ASP A 264 16.96 -32.77 -33.77
N PRO A 265 16.69 -32.95 -32.46
CA PRO A 265 17.01 -34.20 -31.78
C PRO A 265 16.19 -35.40 -32.27
N ILE A 266 15.01 -35.17 -32.85
CA ILE A 266 14.17 -36.24 -33.39
C ILE A 266 14.79 -36.79 -34.67
N LEU A 267 15.29 -35.91 -35.55
CA LEU A 267 15.93 -36.32 -36.79
C LEU A 267 17.24 -37.06 -36.50
N ILE A 268 18.07 -36.51 -35.60
CA ILE A 268 19.34 -37.13 -35.19
C ILE A 268 19.10 -38.53 -34.62
N LEU A 269 18.12 -38.71 -33.74
CA LEU A 269 17.83 -40.04 -33.18
C LEU A 269 17.25 -40.99 -34.24
N ALA A 270 16.40 -40.51 -35.15
CA ALA A 270 15.85 -41.31 -36.23
C ALA A 270 16.96 -41.86 -37.15
N GLU A 271 17.92 -41.02 -37.54
CA GLU A 271 19.08 -41.43 -38.35
C GLU A 271 19.89 -42.53 -37.66
N LYS A 272 20.13 -42.39 -36.35
CA LYS A 272 20.84 -43.41 -35.56
C LYS A 272 20.08 -44.73 -35.45
N LEU A 273 18.76 -44.68 -35.26
CA LEU A 273 17.92 -45.88 -35.23
C LEU A 273 17.92 -46.61 -36.58
N ILE A 274 17.83 -45.85 -37.69
CA ILE A 274 17.91 -46.40 -39.05
C ILE A 274 19.28 -47.03 -39.30
N ALA A 275 20.36 -46.34 -38.93
CA ALA A 275 21.72 -46.86 -39.03
C ALA A 275 21.93 -48.13 -38.16
N ALA A 276 21.19 -48.26 -37.05
CA ALA A 276 21.16 -49.44 -36.21
C ALA A 276 20.24 -50.57 -36.72
N GLY A 277 19.65 -50.42 -37.91
CA GLY A 277 18.86 -51.45 -38.59
C GLY A 277 17.35 -51.39 -38.34
N ILE A 278 16.84 -50.31 -37.72
CA ILE A 278 15.39 -50.09 -37.58
C ILE A 278 14.81 -49.58 -38.91
N PRO A 279 13.79 -50.24 -39.49
CA PRO A 279 13.17 -49.76 -40.72
C PRO A 279 12.48 -48.42 -40.54
N GLU A 280 12.60 -47.53 -41.53
CA GLU A 280 11.89 -46.23 -41.55
C GLU A 280 10.37 -46.39 -41.42
N THR A 281 9.81 -47.49 -41.94
CA THR A 281 8.38 -47.83 -41.81
C THR A 281 7.93 -48.00 -40.36
N GLN A 282 8.81 -48.46 -39.48
CA GLN A 282 8.52 -48.58 -38.05
C GLN A 282 8.46 -47.20 -37.37
N LEU A 283 9.36 -46.29 -37.73
CA LEU A 283 9.33 -44.91 -37.21
C LEU A 283 8.07 -44.17 -37.66
N LYS A 284 7.68 -44.34 -38.93
CA LYS A 284 6.41 -43.81 -39.47
C LYS A 284 5.18 -44.38 -38.79
N ALA A 285 5.20 -45.66 -38.41
CA ALA A 285 4.11 -46.28 -37.65
C ALA A 285 3.96 -45.62 -36.27
N ILE A 286 5.08 -45.39 -35.55
CA ILE A 286 5.07 -44.67 -34.25
C ILE A 286 4.51 -43.26 -34.42
N GLU A 287 4.96 -42.52 -35.43
CA GLU A 287 4.44 -41.19 -35.72
C GLU A 287 2.92 -41.20 -35.97
N HIS A 288 2.42 -42.17 -36.75
CA HIS A 288 1.00 -42.31 -37.01
C HIS A 288 0.20 -42.58 -35.73
N GLU A 289 0.67 -43.50 -34.88
CA GLU A 289 0.02 -43.80 -33.59
C GLU A 289 -0.02 -42.59 -32.67
N VAL A 290 1.10 -41.87 -32.54
CA VAL A 290 1.18 -40.65 -31.71
C VAL A 290 0.21 -39.57 -32.20
N ASN A 291 0.11 -39.37 -33.52
CA ASN A 291 -0.84 -38.41 -34.07
C ASN A 291 -2.30 -38.81 -33.80
N GLN A 292 -2.63 -40.10 -33.89
CA GLN A 292 -3.95 -40.61 -33.55
C GLN A 292 -4.28 -40.39 -32.07
N GLU A 293 -3.36 -40.73 -31.16
CA GLU A 293 -3.52 -40.51 -29.72
C GLU A 293 -3.74 -39.04 -29.39
N LEU A 294 -2.95 -38.14 -29.98
CA LEU A 294 -3.08 -36.70 -29.77
C LEU A 294 -4.43 -36.18 -30.27
N SER A 295 -4.87 -36.63 -31.45
CA SER A 295 -6.17 -36.24 -32.00
C SER A 295 -7.31 -36.68 -31.07
N VAL A 296 -7.28 -37.92 -30.57
CA VAL A 296 -8.28 -38.44 -29.63
C VAL A 296 -8.24 -37.66 -28.31
N ALA A 297 -7.04 -37.42 -27.76
CA ALA A 297 -6.86 -36.68 -26.52
C ALA A 297 -7.34 -35.22 -26.64
N PHE A 298 -7.10 -34.58 -27.78
CA PHE A 298 -7.54 -33.22 -28.07
C PHE A 298 -9.06 -33.14 -28.20
N ASP A 299 -9.68 -34.06 -28.94
CA ASP A 299 -11.14 -34.14 -29.06
C ASP A 299 -11.81 -34.35 -27.69
N ASP A 300 -11.23 -35.20 -26.86
CA ASP A 300 -11.65 -35.43 -25.48
C ASP A 300 -11.54 -34.16 -24.63
N ALA A 301 -10.40 -33.48 -24.68
CA ALA A 301 -10.17 -32.24 -23.94
C ALA A 301 -11.14 -31.12 -24.38
N ARG A 302 -11.43 -31.01 -25.68
CA ARG A 302 -12.44 -30.07 -26.21
C ARG A 302 -13.85 -30.34 -25.67
N LYS A 303 -14.22 -31.62 -25.55
CA LYS A 303 -15.52 -32.05 -25.01
C LYS A 303 -15.61 -31.90 -23.49
N ALA A 304 -14.48 -31.80 -22.78
CA ALA A 304 -14.47 -31.62 -21.34
C ALA A 304 -15.11 -30.28 -20.94
N LYS A 305 -15.68 -30.25 -19.73
CA LYS A 305 -16.25 -29.04 -19.16
C LYS A 305 -15.13 -28.08 -18.77
N ASN A 306 -15.41 -26.78 -18.83
CA ASN A 306 -14.49 -25.78 -18.29
C ASN A 306 -14.36 -25.96 -16.78
N ALA A 307 -13.16 -25.68 -16.25
CA ALA A 307 -12.95 -25.67 -14.82
C ALA A 307 -13.82 -24.60 -14.12
N LYS A 308 -14.17 -24.85 -12.86
CA LYS A 308 -14.92 -23.88 -12.05
C LYS A 308 -13.98 -22.85 -11.45
N THR A 309 -14.43 -21.59 -11.39
CA THR A 309 -13.71 -20.54 -10.68
C THR A 309 -13.60 -20.86 -9.19
N GLU A 310 -12.38 -20.83 -8.66
CA GLU A 310 -12.09 -20.90 -7.23
C GLU A 310 -11.78 -19.49 -6.71
N LEU A 311 -12.59 -19.01 -5.78
CA LEU A 311 -12.52 -17.65 -5.24
C LEU A 311 -11.66 -17.56 -3.97
N SER A 312 -11.16 -18.69 -3.47
CA SER A 312 -10.26 -18.72 -2.32
C SER A 312 -8.97 -19.45 -2.63
N ALA A 313 -7.84 -18.81 -2.31
CA ALA A 313 -6.54 -19.47 -2.34
C ALA A 313 -6.30 -20.38 -1.11
N LYS A 314 -7.20 -20.38 -0.12
CA LYS A 314 -7.01 -21.06 1.15
C LYS A 314 -7.71 -22.42 1.19
N ARG A 315 -6.97 -23.45 1.61
CA ARG A 315 -7.51 -24.76 1.99
C ARG A 315 -8.61 -24.62 3.04
N PRO A 316 -9.82 -25.18 2.93
CA PRO A 316 -10.85 -25.05 3.96
C PRO A 316 -10.40 -25.54 5.36
N LEU A 317 -10.78 -24.82 6.42
CA LEU A 317 -10.48 -25.23 7.81
C LEU A 317 -11.58 -26.14 8.37
N PRO A 318 -11.23 -27.17 9.17
CA PRO A 318 -12.19 -27.88 9.99
C PRO A 318 -12.92 -26.94 10.97
N ALA A 319 -14.24 -27.14 11.16
CA ALA A 319 -15.06 -26.30 12.05
C ALA A 319 -14.53 -26.21 13.49
N LYS A 320 -13.80 -27.24 13.97
CA LYS A 320 -13.18 -27.19 15.29
C LYS A 320 -12.18 -26.04 15.45
N LEU A 321 -11.55 -25.62 14.36
CA LEU A 321 -10.51 -24.59 14.33
C LEU A 321 -11.04 -23.16 14.26
N THR A 322 -12.33 -22.96 14.00
CA THR A 322 -12.93 -21.62 13.81
C THR A 322 -14.06 -21.33 14.78
N ASN A 323 -14.51 -22.32 15.56
CA ASN A 323 -15.59 -22.17 16.52
C ASN A 323 -15.08 -21.63 17.87
N ALA A 324 -15.53 -20.42 18.22
CA ALA A 324 -15.22 -19.75 19.48
C ALA A 324 -15.46 -20.63 20.74
N LYS A 325 -16.45 -21.53 20.71
CA LYS A 325 -16.78 -22.41 21.84
C LYS A 325 -15.70 -23.43 22.20
N ASN A 326 -14.76 -23.67 21.28
CA ASN A 326 -13.67 -24.62 21.50
C ASN A 326 -12.44 -23.95 22.13
N GLU A 327 -12.45 -22.63 22.30
CA GLU A 327 -11.35 -21.90 22.91
C GLU A 327 -11.04 -22.48 24.30
N THR A 328 -9.77 -22.85 24.50
CA THR A 328 -9.26 -23.33 25.77
C THR A 328 -8.09 -22.43 26.13
N ARG A 329 -8.40 -21.32 26.79
CA ARG A 329 -7.43 -20.29 27.15
C ARG A 329 -7.32 -20.23 28.67
N ALA A 330 -6.11 -20.40 29.19
CA ALA A 330 -5.82 -20.33 30.63
C ALA A 330 -4.66 -19.37 30.91
N ASP A 331 -4.97 -18.26 31.55
CA ASP A 331 -3.98 -17.38 32.18
C ASP A 331 -3.33 -18.10 33.39
N GLY A 332 -2.14 -17.66 33.79
CA GLY A 332 -1.49 -18.13 35.01
C GLY A 332 -0.06 -17.60 35.15
N ASP A 333 0.58 -17.76 36.31
CA ASP A 333 1.82 -17.04 36.64
C ASP A 333 3.11 -17.76 36.19
N ALA A 334 3.00 -18.69 35.23
CA ALA A 334 4.05 -19.67 34.95
C ALA A 334 4.97 -19.29 33.78
N LEU A 335 4.40 -18.97 32.60
CA LEU A 335 5.16 -18.84 31.36
C LEU A 335 4.95 -17.47 30.70
N THR A 336 6.03 -16.78 30.38
CA THR A 336 5.97 -15.62 29.47
C THR A 336 5.56 -16.04 28.06
N MET A 337 5.27 -15.09 27.17
CA MET A 337 4.91 -15.41 25.78
C MET A 337 6.01 -16.20 25.07
N LEU A 338 7.28 -15.83 25.26
CA LEU A 338 8.42 -16.56 24.72
C LEU A 338 8.47 -18.01 25.24
N GLU A 339 8.31 -18.18 26.56
CA GLU A 339 8.36 -19.49 27.22
C GLU A 339 7.18 -20.38 26.83
N ALA A 340 6.00 -19.80 26.65
CA ALA A 340 4.79 -20.50 26.23
C ALA A 340 4.90 -20.99 24.77
N MET A 341 5.37 -20.15 23.85
CA MET A 341 5.65 -20.57 22.47
C MET A 341 6.72 -21.66 22.42
N ARG A 342 7.82 -21.51 23.19
CA ARG A 342 8.86 -22.54 23.31
C ARG A 342 8.32 -23.86 23.85
N ALA A 343 7.41 -23.83 24.82
CA ALA A 343 6.76 -25.02 25.36
C ALA A 343 5.87 -25.71 24.31
N VAL A 344 5.15 -24.95 23.47
CA VAL A 344 4.41 -25.51 22.33
C VAL A 344 5.36 -26.16 21.33
N LEU A 345 6.44 -25.48 20.92
CA LEU A 345 7.43 -26.04 19.99
C LEU A 345 8.06 -27.33 20.55
N ARG A 346 8.45 -27.34 21.83
CA ARG A 346 8.95 -28.54 22.52
C ARG A 346 7.96 -29.69 22.48
N ASN A 347 6.68 -29.42 22.75
CA ASN A 347 5.65 -30.45 22.72
C ASN A 347 5.45 -31.01 21.31
N ARG A 348 5.41 -30.15 20.28
CA ARG A 348 5.22 -30.56 18.87
C ARG A 348 6.41 -31.36 18.36
N LEU A 349 7.64 -30.92 18.63
CA LEU A 349 8.85 -31.68 18.31
C LEU A 349 8.87 -33.07 18.98
N GLY A 350 8.41 -33.18 20.23
CA GLY A 350 8.37 -34.43 20.96
C GLY A 350 7.21 -35.37 20.60
N THR A 351 6.20 -34.90 19.88
CA THR A 351 4.99 -35.68 19.54
C THR A 351 4.82 -35.94 18.05
N ASP A 352 5.49 -35.19 17.19
CA ASP A 352 5.38 -35.29 15.74
C ASP A 352 6.78 -35.25 15.09
N ALA A 353 7.21 -36.40 14.54
CA ALA A 353 8.51 -36.56 13.89
C ALA A 353 8.62 -35.85 12.53
N ASP A 354 7.50 -35.34 11.99
CA ASP A 354 7.47 -34.53 10.78
C ASP A 354 7.61 -33.03 11.07
N VAL A 355 7.58 -32.61 12.34
CA VAL A 355 7.85 -31.23 12.75
C VAL A 355 9.36 -30.98 12.79
N TYR A 356 9.77 -29.87 12.17
CA TYR A 356 11.15 -29.45 12.02
C TYR A 356 11.27 -27.94 12.13
N LEU A 357 12.34 -27.41 12.72
CA LEU A 357 12.63 -25.99 12.80
C LEU A 357 13.89 -25.69 11.98
N TYR A 358 13.80 -24.73 11.07
CA TYR A 358 14.91 -24.32 10.20
C TYR A 358 15.05 -22.81 10.22
N GLY A 359 16.24 -22.30 10.55
CA GLY A 359 16.47 -20.85 10.62
C GLY A 359 17.83 -20.51 11.22
N GLU A 360 18.09 -19.22 11.40
CA GLU A 360 19.40 -18.73 11.85
C GLU A 360 19.50 -18.69 13.38
N ASP A 361 20.65 -19.10 13.92
CA ASP A 361 20.97 -19.09 15.35
C ASP A 361 20.01 -19.88 16.26
N ILE A 362 19.16 -20.76 15.70
CA ILE A 362 18.11 -21.46 16.46
C ILE A 362 18.63 -22.65 17.28
N GLU A 363 19.86 -23.11 17.04
CA GLU A 363 20.46 -24.18 17.84
C GLU A 363 21.02 -23.68 19.18
N ASP A 364 21.17 -24.63 20.11
CA ASP A 364 21.82 -24.45 21.39
C ASP A 364 23.31 -24.10 21.26
N PRO A 365 23.88 -23.35 22.23
CA PRO A 365 23.27 -22.93 23.51
C PRO A 365 22.40 -21.67 23.43
N LYS A 366 22.37 -20.98 22.27
CA LYS A 366 21.72 -19.68 22.13
C LYS A 366 20.19 -19.81 22.06
N GLY A 367 19.72 -20.56 21.06
CA GLY A 367 18.30 -20.82 20.85
C GLY A 367 17.52 -19.60 20.32
N ASP A 368 18.03 -19.02 19.23
CA ASP A 368 17.68 -17.75 18.57
C ASP A 368 18.14 -16.47 19.32
N VAL A 369 17.98 -15.31 18.68
CA VAL A 369 18.39 -14.00 19.21
C VAL A 369 17.78 -13.69 20.59
N PHE A 370 16.59 -14.23 20.88
CA PHE A 370 15.82 -13.94 22.09
C PHE A 370 15.63 -15.16 23.03
N GLY A 371 16.05 -16.37 22.63
CA GLY A 371 15.90 -17.61 23.38
C GLY A 371 14.63 -18.43 23.08
N LEU A 372 13.91 -18.20 21.97
CA LEU A 372 12.68 -18.94 21.62
C LEU A 372 12.91 -20.45 21.50
N THR A 373 14.02 -20.86 20.92
CA THR A 373 14.34 -22.28 20.65
C THR A 373 15.38 -22.85 21.62
N ARG A 374 15.68 -22.13 22.70
CA ARG A 374 16.68 -22.56 23.68
C ARG A 374 16.34 -23.91 24.33
N GLY A 375 17.32 -24.80 24.33
CA GLY A 375 17.25 -26.18 24.80
C GLY A 375 16.50 -27.12 23.86
N LEU A 376 16.08 -26.68 22.66
CA LEU A 376 15.32 -27.53 21.74
C LEU A 376 16.23 -28.37 20.85
N SER A 377 17.35 -27.84 20.32
CA SER A 377 18.22 -28.64 19.46
C SER A 377 19.00 -29.73 20.23
N THR A 378 19.31 -29.48 21.51
CA THR A 378 19.85 -30.51 22.41
C THR A 378 18.82 -31.58 22.72
N ALA A 379 17.56 -31.20 22.93
CA ALA A 379 16.48 -32.15 23.25
C ALA A 379 16.00 -32.95 22.03
N PHE A 380 16.06 -32.36 20.84
CA PHE A 380 15.60 -32.95 19.58
C PHE A 380 16.67 -32.84 18.48
N PRO A 381 17.81 -33.55 18.62
CA PRO A 381 18.90 -33.47 17.65
C PRO A 381 18.43 -33.84 16.25
N GLY A 382 18.75 -32.98 15.27
CA GLY A 382 18.37 -33.19 13.87
C GLY A 382 16.95 -32.78 13.50
N GLN A 383 16.15 -32.23 14.43
CA GLN A 383 14.86 -31.58 14.12
C GLN A 383 14.89 -30.05 14.26
N VAL A 384 15.89 -29.48 14.94
CA VAL A 384 16.12 -28.04 15.05
C VAL A 384 17.50 -27.77 14.47
N ILE A 385 17.56 -27.11 13.32
CA ILE A 385 18.79 -27.02 12.53
C ILE A 385 19.06 -25.59 12.07
N ASN A 386 20.31 -25.16 12.28
CA ASN A 386 20.79 -23.89 11.77
C ASN A 386 20.83 -23.87 10.23
N ALA A 387 20.19 -22.86 9.66
CA ALA A 387 20.23 -22.52 8.25
C ALA A 387 21.47 -21.66 7.91
N PRO A 388 21.85 -21.53 6.63
CA PRO A 388 22.74 -20.46 6.21
C PRO A 388 22.07 -19.09 6.42
N LEU A 389 22.86 -18.02 6.40
CA LEU A 389 22.39 -16.63 6.49
C LEU A 389 21.76 -16.20 5.16
N SER A 390 20.57 -16.74 4.87
CA SER A 390 19.84 -16.55 3.62
C SER A 390 18.37 -16.91 3.82
N GLU A 391 17.53 -15.89 3.85
CA GLU A 391 16.11 -16.03 4.19
C GLU A 391 15.30 -16.71 3.08
N SER A 392 15.65 -16.45 1.81
CA SER A 392 15.08 -17.18 0.67
C SER A 392 15.36 -18.66 0.78
N THR A 393 16.60 -19.05 1.13
CA THR A 393 16.96 -20.46 1.36
C THR A 393 16.15 -21.08 2.49
N ILE A 394 15.96 -20.37 3.61
CA ILE A 394 15.14 -20.84 4.74
C ILE A 394 13.72 -21.16 4.28
N VAL A 395 13.05 -20.19 3.63
CA VAL A 395 11.64 -20.33 3.23
C VAL A 395 11.50 -21.34 2.08
N GLY A 396 12.33 -21.26 1.05
CA GLY A 396 12.29 -22.16 -0.11
C GLY A 396 12.57 -23.61 0.27
N ALA A 397 13.55 -23.86 1.13
CA ALA A 397 13.82 -25.22 1.64
C ALA A 397 12.67 -25.73 2.53
N ALA A 398 12.07 -24.88 3.38
CA ALA A 398 10.89 -25.25 4.16
C ALA A 398 9.72 -25.62 3.24
N ILE A 399 9.45 -24.85 2.18
CA ILE A 399 8.44 -25.22 1.18
C ILE A 399 8.75 -26.60 0.59
N GLY A 400 10.00 -26.83 0.16
CA GLY A 400 10.42 -28.13 -0.36
C GLY A 400 10.19 -29.30 0.59
N GLN A 401 10.55 -29.15 1.87
CA GLN A 401 10.29 -30.17 2.88
C GLN A 401 8.79 -30.40 3.08
N ALA A 402 7.98 -29.35 3.05
CA ALA A 402 6.54 -29.43 3.17
C ALA A 402 5.89 -30.23 2.02
N LEU A 403 6.41 -30.10 0.79
CA LEU A 403 5.95 -30.90 -0.37
C LEU A 403 6.16 -32.42 -0.18
N VAL A 404 7.17 -32.82 0.60
CA VAL A 404 7.43 -34.22 0.95
C VAL A 404 6.50 -34.72 2.08
N GLY A 405 5.79 -33.81 2.75
CA GLY A 405 4.87 -34.10 3.84
C GLY A 405 5.38 -33.69 5.23
N LYS A 406 6.53 -32.99 5.32
CA LYS A 406 7.01 -32.42 6.59
C LYS A 406 6.17 -31.21 7.01
N LYS A 407 6.32 -30.80 8.27
CA LYS A 407 5.65 -29.65 8.89
C LYS A 407 6.67 -28.65 9.44
N PRO A 408 7.40 -27.97 8.54
CA PRO A 408 8.51 -27.13 8.94
C PRO A 408 8.02 -25.82 9.56
N VAL A 409 8.78 -25.35 10.53
CA VAL A 409 8.75 -24.01 11.09
C VAL A 409 9.96 -23.27 10.55
N ALA A 410 9.73 -22.31 9.66
CA ALA A 410 10.77 -21.44 9.14
C ALA A 410 10.96 -20.27 10.10
N CYS A 411 12.14 -20.16 10.72
CA CYS A 411 12.45 -19.13 11.70
C CYS A 411 13.28 -18.02 11.05
N ILE A 412 12.70 -16.84 10.89
CA ILE A 412 13.39 -15.63 10.43
C ILE A 412 13.68 -14.74 11.65
N GLN A 413 14.90 -14.24 11.77
CA GLN A 413 15.34 -13.53 12.98
C GLN A 413 14.47 -12.31 13.29
N PHE A 414 14.14 -11.51 12.28
CA PHE A 414 13.33 -10.29 12.38
C PHE A 414 12.41 -10.16 11.18
N ALA A 415 11.20 -9.63 11.38
CA ALA A 415 10.24 -9.41 10.30
C ALA A 415 10.82 -8.57 9.14
N ASP A 416 11.75 -7.66 9.45
CA ASP A 416 12.52 -6.85 8.51
C ASP A 416 13.26 -7.69 7.44
N PHE A 417 13.69 -8.90 7.81
CA PHE A 417 14.43 -9.84 6.94
C PHE A 417 13.54 -10.85 6.23
N MET A 418 12.21 -10.73 6.32
CA MET A 418 11.32 -11.50 5.44
C MET A 418 11.34 -10.98 3.98
N LEU A 419 11.82 -9.75 3.75
CA LEU A 419 11.83 -9.13 2.42
C LEU A 419 12.76 -9.84 1.40
N PRO A 420 13.98 -10.27 1.75
CA PRO A 420 14.78 -11.14 0.88
C PRO A 420 14.01 -12.39 0.43
N ALA A 421 13.22 -13.01 1.32
CA ALA A 421 12.41 -14.19 1.04
C ALA A 421 11.03 -13.88 0.41
N PHE A 422 10.74 -12.62 0.07
CA PHE A 422 9.39 -12.21 -0.31
C PHE A 422 8.86 -12.95 -1.55
N ASN A 423 9.74 -13.25 -2.51
CA ASN A 423 9.38 -14.04 -3.69
C ASN A 423 8.84 -15.43 -3.31
N GLN A 424 9.55 -16.17 -2.44
CA GLN A 424 9.09 -17.47 -1.93
C GLN A 424 7.79 -17.36 -1.14
N ILE A 425 7.62 -16.30 -0.35
CA ILE A 425 6.40 -16.09 0.45
C ILE A 425 5.19 -15.78 -0.43
N ALA A 426 5.33 -14.83 -1.36
CA ALA A 426 4.23 -14.29 -2.16
C ALA A 426 3.87 -15.17 -3.36
N ALA A 427 4.86 -15.69 -4.09
CA ALA A 427 4.63 -16.46 -5.31
C ALA A 427 4.41 -17.95 -5.05
N GLU A 428 5.03 -18.51 -4.00
CA GLU A 428 5.06 -19.95 -3.78
C GLU A 428 4.23 -20.39 -2.58
N LEU A 429 4.59 -19.89 -1.38
CA LEU A 429 4.04 -20.37 -0.12
C LEU A 429 2.51 -20.25 -0.06
N GLY A 430 1.96 -19.07 -0.36
CA GLY A 430 0.52 -18.83 -0.35
C GLY A 430 -0.24 -19.49 -1.52
N ALA A 431 0.41 -19.62 -2.67
CA ALA A 431 -0.24 -20.09 -3.89
C ALA A 431 -0.29 -21.61 -4.04
N MET A 432 0.56 -22.36 -3.33
CA MET A 432 0.82 -23.79 -3.55
C MET A 432 -0.44 -24.65 -3.63
N TRP A 433 -1.31 -24.56 -2.62
CA TRP A 433 -2.55 -25.34 -2.58
C TRP A 433 -3.50 -24.96 -3.71
N TRP A 434 -3.64 -23.66 -3.97
CA TRP A 434 -4.57 -23.16 -4.98
C TRP A 434 -4.12 -23.54 -6.40
N ARG A 435 -2.87 -23.24 -6.77
CA ARG A 435 -2.33 -23.43 -8.13
C ARG A 435 -2.20 -24.90 -8.53
N THR A 436 -2.17 -25.81 -7.56
CA THR A 436 -2.07 -27.26 -7.77
C THR A 436 -3.38 -28.00 -7.56
N ASN A 437 -4.50 -27.28 -7.43
CA ASN A 437 -5.80 -27.87 -7.14
C ASN A 437 -5.79 -28.81 -5.91
N GLY A 438 -5.04 -28.43 -4.87
CA GLY A 438 -4.90 -29.18 -3.64
C GLY A 438 -4.10 -30.48 -3.74
N GLN A 439 -3.42 -30.75 -4.87
CA GLN A 439 -2.52 -31.90 -4.97
C GLN A 439 -1.29 -31.77 -4.08
N TRP A 440 -0.86 -30.53 -3.81
CA TRP A 440 0.27 -30.20 -2.97
C TRP A 440 -0.18 -29.27 -1.85
N GLU A 441 0.23 -29.58 -0.63
CA GLU A 441 0.02 -28.76 0.56
C GLU A 441 1.36 -28.19 1.03
N CYS A 442 1.33 -26.99 1.61
CA CYS A 442 2.52 -26.31 2.11
C CYS A 442 2.27 -25.75 3.53
N PRO A 443 2.13 -26.62 4.55
CA PRO A 443 1.84 -26.19 5.93
C PRO A 443 3.10 -25.65 6.64
N VAL A 444 3.79 -24.70 6.03
CA VAL A 444 4.95 -24.03 6.64
C VAL A 444 4.44 -22.97 7.64
N ILE A 445 4.98 -22.98 8.85
CA ILE A 445 4.79 -21.90 9.82
C ILE A 445 6.03 -21.00 9.76
N LEU A 446 5.88 -19.80 9.20
CA LEU A 446 6.92 -18.78 9.15
C LEU A 446 6.85 -17.92 10.42
N MET A 447 7.83 -18.05 11.31
CA MET A 447 7.90 -17.31 12.57
C MET A 447 8.91 -16.17 12.47
N ALA A 448 8.50 -14.95 12.83
CA ALA A 448 9.38 -13.79 12.88
C ALA A 448 9.04 -12.86 14.04
N ILE A 449 10.05 -12.38 14.75
CA ILE A 449 9.87 -11.36 15.79
C ILE A 449 9.72 -9.96 15.15
N CYS A 450 8.83 -9.13 15.67
CA CYS A 450 8.44 -7.87 15.02
C CYS A 450 8.21 -6.71 15.99
N GLY A 451 8.00 -5.52 15.44
CA GLY A 451 7.62 -4.32 16.20
C GLY A 451 8.81 -3.55 16.79
N ALA A 452 8.51 -2.36 17.27
CA ALA A 452 9.39 -1.21 17.38
C ALA A 452 9.41 -0.59 18.78
N TYR A 453 8.66 -1.10 19.76
CA TYR A 453 8.58 -0.49 21.09
C TYR A 453 9.77 -0.80 22.02
N ARG A 454 10.96 -1.06 21.46
CA ARG A 454 12.23 -1.20 22.22
C ARG A 454 13.24 -0.12 21.77
N PRO A 455 14.06 0.41 22.68
CA PRO A 455 15.12 1.37 22.32
C PRO A 455 16.19 0.80 21.38
N GLY A 456 16.69 1.63 20.47
CA GLY A 456 17.90 1.35 19.68
C GLY A 456 17.73 0.37 18.53
N LEU A 457 16.51 0.18 18.02
CA LEU A 457 16.23 -0.79 16.95
C LEU A 457 16.57 -0.25 15.55
N GLY A 458 16.23 1.01 15.30
CA GLY A 458 16.36 1.63 13.97
C GLY A 458 15.46 0.97 12.91
N PRO A 459 15.70 1.28 11.62
CA PRO A 459 14.75 0.96 10.56
C PRO A 459 14.68 -0.53 10.16
N TYR A 460 15.67 -1.34 10.55
CA TYR A 460 15.83 -2.74 10.12
C TYR A 460 15.64 -3.78 11.24
N HIS A 461 15.17 -3.35 12.41
CA HIS A 461 14.80 -4.25 13.50
C HIS A 461 13.50 -3.81 14.15
N ALA A 462 12.56 -3.25 13.41
CA ALA A 462 11.42 -2.58 14.01
C ALA A 462 10.11 -2.71 13.24
N GLN A 463 10.15 -3.15 11.98
CA GLN A 463 8.94 -3.28 11.17
C GLN A 463 8.04 -4.44 11.63
N THR A 464 6.76 -4.38 11.25
CA THR A 464 5.81 -5.49 11.41
C THR A 464 5.45 -6.12 10.06
N PHE A 465 5.28 -5.29 9.01
CA PHE A 465 4.86 -5.71 7.67
C PHE A 465 3.57 -6.55 7.67
N ASP A 466 2.74 -6.36 8.69
CA ASP A 466 1.61 -7.22 8.97
C ASP A 466 0.54 -7.11 7.88
N ALA A 467 0.30 -5.89 7.38
CA ALA A 467 -0.56 -5.61 6.24
C ALA A 467 -0.01 -6.21 4.94
N THR A 468 1.31 -6.10 4.71
CA THR A 468 1.98 -6.66 3.51
C THR A 468 1.72 -8.16 3.38
N PHE A 469 1.89 -8.93 4.46
CA PHE A 469 1.63 -10.36 4.44
C PHE A 469 0.14 -10.70 4.47
N ALA A 470 -0.69 -9.87 5.10
CA ALA A 470 -2.14 -10.03 5.08
C ALA A 470 -2.74 -9.88 3.67
N HIS A 471 -2.10 -9.10 2.80
CA HIS A 471 -2.51 -8.95 1.41
C HIS A 471 -2.24 -10.17 0.53
N ILE A 472 -1.40 -11.12 0.96
CA ILE A 472 -1.01 -12.28 0.15
C ILE A 472 -2.09 -13.38 0.25
N PRO A 473 -2.72 -13.78 -0.87
CA PRO A 473 -3.69 -14.87 -0.87
C PRO A 473 -3.09 -16.19 -0.38
N GLY A 474 -3.88 -16.97 0.35
CA GLY A 474 -3.50 -18.30 0.81
C GLY A 474 -2.84 -18.33 2.19
N LEU A 475 -2.25 -17.23 2.66
CA LEU A 475 -1.59 -17.15 3.97
C LEU A 475 -2.57 -16.86 5.11
N ASP A 476 -2.41 -17.56 6.23
CA ASP A 476 -2.93 -17.09 7.52
C ASP A 476 -1.88 -16.18 8.19
N VAL A 477 -2.32 -15.07 8.80
CA VAL A 477 -1.42 -14.06 9.41
C VAL A 477 -1.85 -13.78 10.84
N PHE A 478 -1.00 -14.15 11.80
CA PHE A 478 -1.27 -14.08 13.24
C PHE A 478 -0.33 -13.09 13.92
N MET A 479 -0.86 -12.32 14.87
CA MET A 479 -0.10 -11.39 15.70
C MET A 479 -0.72 -11.30 17.11
N PRO A 480 -0.46 -12.28 17.99
CA PRO A 480 -1.00 -12.28 19.35
C PRO A 480 -0.42 -11.16 20.21
N SER A 481 -1.20 -10.70 21.19
CA SER A 481 -0.77 -9.70 22.17
C SER A 481 -0.46 -10.29 23.57
N THR A 482 -0.72 -11.58 23.82
CA THR A 482 -0.57 -12.20 25.16
C THR A 482 -0.01 -13.61 25.08
N ALA A 483 0.60 -14.10 26.18
CA ALA A 483 1.19 -15.43 26.23
C ALA A 483 0.21 -16.59 25.97
N PRO A 484 -1.01 -16.63 26.57
CA PRO A 484 -1.97 -17.71 26.30
C PRO A 484 -2.42 -17.72 24.84
N ASP A 485 -2.63 -16.54 24.25
CA ASP A 485 -3.07 -16.43 22.86
C ASP A 485 -1.99 -16.87 21.90
N ALA A 486 -0.73 -16.52 22.16
CA ALA A 486 0.40 -16.96 21.34
C ALA A 486 0.54 -18.49 21.36
N ALA A 487 0.46 -19.11 22.53
CA ALA A 487 0.47 -20.57 22.64
C ALA A 487 -0.74 -21.21 21.92
N GLY A 488 -1.94 -20.66 22.12
CA GLY A 488 -3.15 -21.21 21.54
C GLY A 488 -3.24 -21.07 20.02
N LEU A 489 -2.82 -19.92 19.46
CA LEU A 489 -2.75 -19.73 18.01
C LEU A 489 -1.65 -20.55 17.37
N LEU A 490 -0.50 -20.74 18.04
CA LEU A 490 0.58 -21.59 17.52
C LEU A 490 0.13 -23.05 17.46
N ASN A 491 -0.58 -23.54 18.50
CA ASN A 491 -1.22 -24.85 18.45
C ASN A 491 -2.23 -24.97 17.31
N ALA A 492 -3.06 -23.95 17.10
CA ALA A 492 -4.02 -23.92 16.00
C ALA A 492 -3.33 -23.91 14.63
N ALA A 493 -2.21 -23.20 14.48
CA ALA A 493 -1.40 -23.18 13.26
C ALA A 493 -0.91 -24.58 12.89
N PHE A 494 -0.34 -25.34 13.84
CA PHE A 494 0.07 -26.73 13.63
C PHE A 494 -1.09 -27.65 13.22
N GLU A 495 -2.31 -27.38 13.68
CA GLU A 495 -3.50 -28.17 13.33
C GLU A 495 -4.18 -27.75 12.02
N SER A 496 -3.90 -26.54 11.52
CA SER A 496 -4.58 -25.92 10.38
C SER A 496 -4.30 -26.61 9.04
N GLY A 497 -3.06 -27.09 8.86
CA GLY A 497 -2.55 -27.52 7.56
C GLY A 497 -2.44 -26.38 6.53
N ARG A 498 -2.41 -25.11 6.96
CA ARG A 498 -2.26 -23.93 6.09
C ARG A 498 -0.89 -23.27 6.28
N PRO A 499 -0.35 -22.61 5.25
CA PRO A 499 0.80 -21.74 5.43
C PRO A 499 0.44 -20.57 6.35
N THR A 500 1.26 -20.34 7.38
CA THR A 500 0.98 -19.35 8.42
C THR A 500 2.18 -18.44 8.65
N VAL A 501 1.97 -17.13 8.62
CA VAL A 501 2.93 -16.13 9.10
C VAL A 501 2.57 -15.80 10.55
N PHE A 502 3.49 -16.09 11.47
CA PHE A 502 3.33 -15.90 12.90
C PHE A 502 4.26 -14.78 13.39
N LEU A 503 3.70 -13.59 13.54
CA LEU A 503 4.40 -12.40 13.99
C LEU A 503 4.28 -12.28 15.51
N PHE A 504 5.39 -12.17 16.23
CA PHE A 504 5.36 -12.03 17.69
C PHE A 504 6.09 -10.74 18.16
N PRO A 505 5.44 -9.84 18.91
CA PRO A 505 6.01 -8.52 19.20
C PRO A 505 7.14 -8.52 20.25
N LYS A 506 8.26 -7.84 19.96
CA LYS A 506 9.48 -7.76 20.81
C LYS A 506 9.24 -7.22 22.22
N ASN A 507 8.34 -6.27 22.38
CA ASN A 507 8.05 -5.70 23.69
C ASN A 507 7.25 -6.65 24.58
N LEU A 508 6.50 -7.60 24.01
CA LEU A 508 5.57 -8.49 24.72
C LEU A 508 6.16 -9.86 25.07
N ILE A 509 7.22 -10.32 24.39
CA ILE A 509 7.74 -11.69 24.58
C ILE A 509 8.14 -12.03 26.02
N ASN A 510 8.58 -11.04 26.80
CA ASN A 510 9.01 -11.17 28.18
C ASN A 510 8.11 -10.38 29.14
N ASP A 511 6.87 -10.07 28.72
CA ASP A 511 5.89 -9.47 29.61
C ASP A 511 5.48 -10.48 30.69
N ARG A 512 5.70 -10.13 31.96
CA ARG A 512 5.33 -10.96 33.11
C ARG A 512 3.99 -10.53 33.73
N SER A 513 3.38 -9.44 33.24
CA SER A 513 2.05 -9.03 33.66
C SER A 513 0.94 -9.89 33.06
N VAL A 514 1.21 -10.53 31.91
CA VAL A 514 0.29 -11.45 31.24
C VAL A 514 1.00 -12.74 30.83
N THR A 515 0.94 -13.73 31.72
CA THR A 515 1.59 -15.04 31.55
C THR A 515 0.56 -16.16 31.31
N ALA A 516 1.02 -17.25 30.69
CA ALA A 516 0.22 -18.44 30.44
C ALA A 516 0.38 -19.48 31.56
N ALA A 517 -0.64 -20.33 31.70
CA ALA A 517 -0.54 -21.53 32.52
C ALA A 517 0.61 -22.45 32.05
N ALA A 518 1.18 -23.22 32.97
CA ALA A 518 2.37 -24.04 32.72
C ALA A 518 2.21 -25.08 31.59
N ASP A 519 0.99 -25.59 31.39
CA ASP A 519 0.69 -26.54 30.31
C ASP A 519 0.25 -25.82 29.03
N ALA A 520 1.23 -25.27 28.30
CA ALA A 520 0.99 -24.56 27.05
C ALA A 520 0.37 -25.45 25.94
N SER A 521 0.49 -26.79 26.05
CA SER A 521 -0.04 -27.73 25.05
C SER A 521 -1.58 -27.80 25.03
N LYS A 522 -2.23 -27.40 26.13
CA LYS A 522 -3.69 -27.33 26.26
C LYS A 522 -4.28 -25.99 25.81
N GLN A 523 -3.43 -24.99 25.56
CA GLN A 523 -3.88 -23.69 25.08
C GLN A 523 -4.38 -23.83 23.65
N PHE A 524 -5.55 -23.29 23.36
CA PHE A 524 -6.14 -23.32 22.03
C PHE A 524 -6.95 -22.06 21.77
N VAL A 525 -6.62 -21.35 20.69
CA VAL A 525 -7.36 -20.18 20.20
C VAL A 525 -7.91 -20.48 18.81
N PRO A 526 -9.23 -20.36 18.59
CA PRO A 526 -9.82 -20.51 17.27
C PRO A 526 -9.29 -19.46 16.28
N ILE A 527 -8.94 -19.90 15.08
CA ILE A 527 -8.44 -19.07 13.98
C ILE A 527 -9.53 -18.11 13.53
N GLY A 528 -9.18 -16.82 13.38
CA GLY A 528 -10.10 -15.79 12.92
C GLY A 528 -11.06 -15.28 13.98
N LYS A 529 -10.78 -15.51 15.27
CA LYS A 529 -11.59 -14.99 16.37
C LYS A 529 -10.85 -13.92 17.15
N ALA A 530 -11.53 -12.81 17.39
CA ALA A 530 -11.03 -11.71 18.21
C ALA A 530 -11.38 -11.94 19.67
N ARG A 531 -10.68 -11.27 20.58
CA ARG A 531 -10.94 -11.29 22.02
C ARG A 531 -11.37 -9.89 22.45
N VAL A 532 -12.53 -9.80 23.07
CA VAL A 532 -12.94 -8.57 23.78
C VAL A 532 -12.19 -8.56 25.11
N THR A 533 -11.10 -7.80 25.20
CA THR A 533 -10.28 -7.75 26.44
C THR A 533 -10.97 -6.93 27.52
N ARG A 534 -11.77 -5.95 27.10
CA ARG A 534 -12.55 -5.10 27.98
C ARG A 534 -13.90 -4.79 27.34
N PRO A 535 -15.04 -5.07 28.00
CA PRO A 535 -16.34 -4.67 27.48
C PRO A 535 -16.60 -3.17 27.68
N GLY A 536 -17.34 -2.56 26.75
CA GLY A 536 -17.72 -1.15 26.86
C GLY A 536 -18.89 -0.75 25.97
N ARG A 537 -19.28 0.52 26.05
CA ARG A 537 -20.49 1.05 25.40
C ARG A 537 -20.34 2.41 24.71
N ASP A 538 -19.28 3.17 24.98
CA ASP A 538 -19.15 4.54 24.51
C ASP A 538 -18.19 4.68 23.30
N LEU A 539 -17.17 3.81 23.21
CA LEU A 539 -16.19 3.72 22.13
C LEU A 539 -15.73 2.27 21.97
N THR A 540 -15.56 1.80 20.74
CA THR A 540 -14.86 0.55 20.41
C THR A 540 -13.43 0.90 19.99
N ILE A 541 -12.43 0.26 20.59
CA ILE A 541 -11.04 0.28 20.13
C ILE A 541 -10.68 -1.10 19.59
N VAL A 542 -10.22 -1.19 18.35
CA VAL A 542 -9.72 -2.43 17.74
C VAL A 542 -8.20 -2.34 17.58
N SER A 543 -7.48 -3.36 18.04
CA SER A 543 -6.02 -3.42 17.95
C SER A 543 -5.51 -4.86 17.91
N TRP A 544 -4.20 -5.04 17.79
CA TRP A 544 -3.49 -6.32 17.84
C TRP A 544 -2.01 -6.09 18.22
N GLY A 545 -1.31 -7.14 18.63
CA GLY A 545 0.11 -7.09 18.96
C GLY A 545 0.48 -5.99 19.97
N SER A 546 1.57 -5.25 19.71
CA SER A 546 2.19 -4.27 20.62
C SER A 546 1.27 -3.16 21.10
N THR A 547 0.25 -2.81 20.31
CA THR A 547 -0.64 -1.68 20.59
C THR A 547 -1.81 -2.02 21.50
N VAL A 548 -2.08 -3.29 21.77
CA VAL A 548 -3.19 -3.71 22.67
C VAL A 548 -3.01 -3.17 24.10
N PRO A 549 -1.84 -3.31 24.76
CA PRO A 549 -1.64 -2.72 26.09
C PRO A 549 -1.79 -1.20 26.13
N LEU A 550 -1.43 -0.49 25.04
CA LEU A 550 -1.65 0.95 24.94
C LEU A 550 -3.15 1.27 24.92
N CYS A 551 -3.94 0.48 24.19
CA CYS A 551 -5.40 0.63 24.12
C CYS A 551 -6.08 0.34 25.46
N GLU A 552 -5.62 -0.67 26.20
CA GLU A 552 -6.11 -0.98 27.54
C GLU A 552 -5.82 0.16 28.53
N LYS A 553 -4.58 0.67 28.53
CA LYS A 553 -4.20 1.84 29.33
C LYS A 553 -5.04 3.08 28.96
N THR A 554 -5.34 3.29 27.67
CA THR A 554 -6.25 4.36 27.21
C THR A 554 -7.66 4.15 27.74
N ALA A 555 -8.18 2.92 27.71
CA ALA A 555 -9.50 2.60 28.23
C ALA A 555 -9.59 2.80 29.76
N GLU A 556 -8.53 2.48 30.51
CA GLU A 556 -8.43 2.74 31.94
C GLU A 556 -8.48 4.25 32.26
N ALA A 557 -7.67 5.05 31.57
CA ALA A 557 -7.65 6.51 31.75
C ALA A 557 -9.03 7.14 31.47
N LEU A 558 -9.70 6.69 30.40
CA LEU A 558 -11.05 7.14 30.06
C LEU A 558 -12.11 6.66 31.06
N GLN A 559 -11.93 5.48 31.65
CA GLN A 559 -12.82 4.97 32.70
C GLN A 559 -12.76 5.80 33.97
N VAL A 560 -11.58 6.29 34.36
CA VAL A 560 -11.44 7.27 35.47
C VAL A 560 -12.22 8.54 35.17
N ALA A 561 -12.26 8.97 33.91
CA ALA A 561 -13.04 10.11 33.44
C ALA A 561 -14.53 9.80 33.17
N GLY A 562 -14.99 8.58 33.45
CA GLY A 562 -16.39 8.16 33.37
C GLY A 562 -16.87 7.65 31.99
N ALA A 563 -15.97 7.36 31.05
CA ALA A 563 -16.30 6.74 29.76
C ALA A 563 -16.01 5.22 29.75
N SER A 564 -16.89 4.45 29.11
CA SER A 564 -16.80 2.99 29.04
C SER A 564 -16.35 2.54 27.65
N VAL A 565 -15.10 2.14 27.52
CA VAL A 565 -14.46 1.79 26.26
C VAL A 565 -14.38 0.27 26.07
N GLU A 566 -14.89 -0.24 24.96
CA GLU A 566 -14.69 -1.63 24.54
C GLU A 566 -13.33 -1.75 23.86
N VAL A 567 -12.50 -2.72 24.25
CA VAL A 567 -11.22 -3.01 23.60
C VAL A 567 -11.27 -4.42 23.00
N ILE A 568 -10.98 -4.51 21.71
CA ILE A 568 -10.94 -5.74 20.92
C ILE A 568 -9.51 -5.97 20.45
N ASP A 569 -8.97 -7.12 20.83
CA ASP A 569 -7.74 -7.67 20.28
C ASP A 569 -8.08 -8.64 19.13
N LEU A 570 -7.62 -8.34 17.91
CA LEU A 570 -7.92 -9.19 16.75
C LEU A 570 -7.25 -10.55 16.82
N ARG A 571 -6.04 -10.64 17.41
CA ARG A 571 -5.18 -11.85 17.49
C ARG A 571 -4.71 -12.41 16.12
N SER A 572 -5.57 -12.40 15.10
CA SER A 572 -5.29 -12.77 13.72
C SER A 572 -5.81 -11.70 12.74
N LEU A 573 -5.02 -11.41 11.72
CA LEU A 573 -5.36 -10.44 10.66
C LEU A 573 -5.99 -11.14 9.46
N VAL A 574 -5.52 -12.34 9.13
CA VAL A 574 -6.15 -13.14 8.08
C VAL A 574 -6.28 -14.59 8.53
N PRO A 575 -7.51 -15.12 8.66
CA PRO A 575 -8.78 -14.36 8.75
C PRO A 575 -8.83 -13.48 10.01
N TRP A 576 -9.67 -12.44 10.01
CA TRP A 576 -9.99 -11.62 11.19
C TRP A 576 -11.50 -11.64 11.49
N ASP A 577 -11.87 -11.34 12.72
CA ASP A 577 -13.25 -11.47 13.21
C ASP A 577 -14.11 -10.24 12.87
N GLN A 578 -14.52 -10.16 11.60
CA GLN A 578 -15.34 -9.06 11.09
C GLN A 578 -16.64 -8.88 11.89
N ASP A 579 -17.29 -10.00 12.23
CA ASP A 579 -18.58 -10.00 12.93
C ASP A 579 -18.47 -9.35 14.32
N ALA A 580 -17.41 -9.69 15.08
CA ALA A 580 -17.17 -9.12 16.40
C ALA A 580 -16.92 -7.60 16.34
N VAL A 581 -16.12 -7.14 15.38
CA VAL A 581 -15.81 -5.72 15.21
C VAL A 581 -17.03 -4.94 14.76
N ILE A 582 -17.78 -5.43 13.77
CA ILE A 582 -19.01 -4.77 13.29
C ILE A 582 -20.01 -4.67 14.44
N ALA A 583 -20.26 -5.77 15.16
CA ALA A 583 -21.20 -5.78 16.28
C ALA A 583 -20.81 -4.76 17.38
N SER A 584 -19.52 -4.67 17.72
CA SER A 584 -19.05 -3.70 18.70
C SER A 584 -19.14 -2.26 18.20
N ALA A 585 -18.71 -2.00 16.97
CA ALA A 585 -18.77 -0.67 16.36
C ALA A 585 -20.21 -0.15 16.27
N GLN A 586 -21.17 -1.02 15.94
CA GLN A 586 -22.60 -0.69 15.94
C GLN A 586 -23.12 -0.42 17.36
N LYS A 587 -22.67 -1.20 18.35
CA LYS A 587 -23.04 -1.03 19.76
C LYS A 587 -22.58 0.32 20.32
N THR A 588 -21.35 0.74 20.01
CA THR A 588 -20.75 1.96 20.58
C THR A 588 -21.00 3.21 19.73
N GLY A 589 -21.33 3.06 18.45
CA GLY A 589 -21.46 4.15 17.48
C GLY A 589 -20.16 4.88 17.15
N ARG A 590 -19.03 4.42 17.72
CA ARG A 590 -17.69 4.98 17.54
C ARG A 590 -16.64 3.89 17.50
N LEU A 591 -15.71 3.99 16.58
CA LEU A 591 -14.61 3.04 16.38
C LEU A 591 -13.27 3.76 16.24
N LEU A 592 -12.27 3.29 16.97
CA LEU A 592 -10.88 3.68 16.84
C LEU A 592 -10.05 2.43 16.51
N VAL A 593 -9.33 2.43 15.39
CA VAL A 593 -8.41 1.34 15.06
C VAL A 593 -6.97 1.77 15.37
N VAL A 594 -6.23 0.95 16.12
CA VAL A 594 -4.86 1.26 16.53
C VAL A 594 -3.92 0.14 16.13
N HIS A 595 -2.90 0.43 15.33
CA HIS A 595 -1.90 -0.56 14.94
C HIS A 595 -0.54 0.05 14.61
N GLU A 596 0.49 -0.77 14.67
CA GLU A 596 1.89 -0.35 14.58
C GLU A 596 2.40 -0.13 13.14
N ASP A 597 1.82 -0.79 12.14
CA ASP A 597 2.25 -0.63 10.74
C ASP A 597 1.81 0.72 10.12
N ASN A 598 2.22 0.96 8.87
CA ASN A 598 1.98 2.17 8.09
C ASN A 598 0.51 2.62 8.04
N HIS A 599 0.29 3.92 7.94
CA HIS A 599 -1.05 4.50 7.77
C HIS A 599 -1.63 4.18 6.39
N THR A 600 -0.84 4.40 5.33
CA THR A 600 -1.23 4.11 3.95
C THR A 600 -1.16 2.62 3.71
N CYS A 601 -2.26 2.05 3.18
CA CYS A 601 -2.42 0.61 2.98
C CYS A 601 -2.19 -0.25 4.23
N GLY A 602 -2.26 0.33 5.44
CA GLY A 602 -2.24 -0.42 6.69
C GLY A 602 -3.54 -1.20 6.89
N PHE A 603 -3.46 -2.31 7.62
CA PHE A 603 -4.59 -3.22 7.85
C PHE A 603 -5.78 -2.52 8.55
N GLY A 604 -5.54 -1.45 9.31
CA GLY A 604 -6.62 -0.65 9.88
C GLY A 604 -7.54 -0.02 8.82
N GLY A 605 -7.05 0.22 7.60
CA GLY A 605 -7.88 0.64 6.47
C GLY A 605 -8.95 -0.40 6.09
N GLU A 606 -8.59 -1.69 6.07
CA GLU A 606 -9.50 -2.81 5.79
C GLU A 606 -10.60 -2.92 6.85
N VAL A 607 -10.23 -2.75 8.12
CA VAL A 607 -11.20 -2.75 9.24
C VAL A 607 -12.21 -1.62 9.08
N LEU A 608 -11.75 -0.40 8.79
CA LEU A 608 -12.63 0.75 8.60
C LEU A 608 -13.53 0.59 7.37
N ALA A 609 -12.97 0.12 6.24
CA ALA A 609 -13.74 -0.12 5.01
C ALA A 609 -14.83 -1.17 5.23
N THR A 610 -14.50 -2.29 5.87
CA THR A 610 -15.47 -3.35 6.19
C THR A 610 -16.62 -2.83 7.07
N VAL A 611 -16.32 -2.03 8.10
CA VAL A 611 -17.35 -1.42 8.94
C VAL A 611 -18.19 -0.41 8.16
N ALA A 612 -17.58 0.42 7.31
CA ALA A 612 -18.29 1.37 6.47
C ALA A 612 -19.27 0.70 5.48
N GLU A 613 -18.89 -0.45 4.93
CA GLU A 613 -19.72 -1.20 3.97
C GLU A 613 -20.82 -2.02 4.63
N LYS A 614 -20.55 -2.59 5.82
CA LYS A 614 -21.41 -3.63 6.42
C LYS A 614 -22.18 -3.19 7.67
N ALA A 615 -21.80 -2.09 8.32
CA ALA A 615 -22.54 -1.61 9.48
C ALA A 615 -23.90 -1.00 9.08
N ASN A 616 -24.96 -1.43 9.76
CA ASN A 616 -26.33 -0.94 9.54
C ASN A 616 -26.65 0.37 10.29
N VAL A 617 -25.67 0.99 10.98
CA VAL A 617 -25.84 2.27 11.68
C VAL A 617 -24.64 3.18 11.40
N PRO A 618 -24.79 4.51 11.46
CA PRO A 618 -23.65 5.42 11.35
C PRO A 618 -22.66 5.17 12.48
N VAL A 619 -21.38 4.98 12.13
CA VAL A 619 -20.27 4.83 13.08
C VAL A 619 -19.26 5.95 12.82
N GLN A 620 -18.93 6.72 13.85
CA GLN A 620 -17.81 7.67 13.76
C GLN A 620 -16.49 6.90 13.89
N MET A 621 -15.61 7.06 12.91
CA MET A 621 -14.40 6.23 12.79
C MET A 621 -13.12 7.07 12.76
N ALA A 622 -12.07 6.57 13.39
CA ALA A 622 -10.72 7.10 13.25
C ALA A 622 -9.68 5.97 13.37
N ARG A 623 -8.43 6.27 13.01
CA ARG A 623 -7.30 5.37 13.24
C ARG A 623 -6.09 6.11 13.78
N VAL A 624 -5.29 5.43 14.59
CA VAL A 624 -3.98 5.89 15.07
C VAL A 624 -2.96 4.82 14.69
N THR A 625 -2.04 5.19 13.81
CA THR A 625 -1.07 4.27 13.22
C THR A 625 0.29 4.96 13.16
N ARG A 626 1.33 4.21 12.79
CA ARG A 626 2.59 4.85 12.42
C ARG A 626 2.37 5.75 11.21
N HIS A 627 3.06 6.89 11.16
CA HIS A 627 3.17 7.69 9.93
C HIS A 627 3.88 6.89 8.82
N ASP A 628 3.68 7.28 7.55
CA ASP A 628 4.30 6.64 6.38
C ASP A 628 5.79 7.04 6.27
N THR A 629 6.57 6.58 7.25
CA THR A 629 8.00 6.85 7.40
C THR A 629 8.70 5.66 8.04
N TYR A 630 10.03 5.68 8.02
CA TYR A 630 10.86 4.68 8.68
C TYR A 630 10.98 4.94 10.18
N ILE A 631 11.31 3.90 10.93
CA ILE A 631 11.47 3.95 12.38
C ILE A 631 12.90 4.45 12.69
N PRO A 632 13.06 5.63 13.32
CA PRO A 632 14.37 6.16 13.71
C PRO A 632 15.08 5.28 14.76
N TYR A 633 16.41 5.35 14.80
CA TYR A 633 17.22 4.71 15.85
C TYR A 633 17.11 5.43 17.20
N LEU A 634 17.02 6.77 17.19
CA LEU A 634 16.85 7.57 18.39
C LEU A 634 15.46 7.31 18.98
N PHE A 635 15.40 6.79 20.21
CA PHE A 635 14.16 6.30 20.80
C PHE A 635 13.09 7.39 20.99
N GLU A 636 13.50 8.64 21.27
CA GLU A 636 12.59 9.78 21.40
C GLU A 636 11.76 9.97 20.11
N THR A 637 12.44 10.08 18.98
CA THR A 637 11.78 10.22 17.67
C THR A 637 11.13 8.92 17.21
N GLN A 638 11.64 7.77 17.67
CA GLN A 638 11.04 6.45 17.46
C GLN A 638 9.61 6.40 18.02
N ILE A 639 9.43 6.78 19.28
CA ILE A 639 8.12 6.77 19.94
C ILE A 639 7.19 7.85 19.38
N GLU A 640 7.71 9.01 18.96
CA GLU A 640 6.90 10.05 18.31
C GLU A 640 6.29 9.60 16.98
N VAL A 641 7.00 8.75 16.22
CA VAL A 641 6.54 8.22 14.93
C VAL A 641 5.53 7.08 15.11
N LEU A 642 5.60 6.34 16.22
CA LEU A 642 4.73 5.21 16.52
C LEU A 642 3.43 5.64 17.23
N PRO A 643 2.37 4.81 17.18
CA PRO A 643 1.24 4.97 18.10
C PRO A 643 1.75 5.00 19.55
N SER A 644 1.32 5.99 20.32
CA SER A 644 1.74 6.19 21.71
C SER A 644 0.52 6.34 22.61
N PHE A 645 0.70 6.13 23.91
CA PHE A 645 -0.40 6.34 24.86
C PHE A 645 -1.00 7.75 24.72
N ARG A 646 -0.14 8.76 24.48
CA ARG A 646 -0.56 10.14 24.26
C ARG A 646 -1.45 10.30 23.01
N THR A 647 -1.04 9.76 21.88
CA THR A 647 -1.77 9.93 20.60
C THR A 647 -3.07 9.12 20.59
N VAL A 648 -3.04 7.90 21.12
CA VAL A 648 -4.21 7.02 21.23
C VAL A 648 -5.25 7.63 22.19
N LEU A 649 -4.84 8.07 23.38
CA LEU A 649 -5.74 8.72 24.32
C LEU A 649 -6.29 10.04 23.77
N GLY A 650 -5.45 10.85 23.12
CA GLY A 650 -5.89 12.10 22.50
C GLY A 650 -6.99 11.89 21.46
N LYS A 651 -6.81 10.92 20.55
CA LYS A 651 -7.82 10.61 19.53
C LYS A 651 -9.09 9.98 20.12
N ALA A 652 -8.95 9.13 21.14
CA ALA A 652 -10.11 8.55 21.84
C ALA A 652 -10.90 9.62 22.63
N ALA A 653 -10.21 10.54 23.31
CA ALA A 653 -10.80 11.68 24.00
C ALA A 653 -11.54 12.60 23.02
N GLU A 654 -10.97 12.87 21.84
CA GLU A 654 -11.62 13.62 20.77
C GLU A 654 -12.94 12.97 20.32
N LEU A 655 -12.93 11.66 20.04
CA LEU A 655 -14.13 10.90 19.66
C LEU A 655 -15.23 10.93 20.74
N LEU A 656 -14.83 10.96 22.01
CA LEU A 656 -15.72 10.95 23.17
C LEU A 656 -16.09 12.36 23.69
N GLY A 657 -15.51 13.42 23.14
CA GLY A 657 -15.78 14.81 23.54
C GLY A 657 -15.11 15.25 24.85
N TYR A 658 -13.99 14.65 25.24
CA TYR A 658 -13.19 15.06 26.40
C TYR A 658 -12.14 16.10 26.00
N SER A 659 -11.83 17.05 26.88
CA SER A 659 -10.58 17.82 26.82
C SER A 659 -9.48 17.07 27.55
N LEU A 660 -8.28 17.03 26.94
CA LEU A 660 -7.11 16.35 27.48
C LEU A 660 -5.99 17.37 27.69
N THR A 661 -5.51 17.48 28.92
CA THR A 661 -4.26 18.18 29.26
C THR A 661 -3.30 17.20 29.94
N TRP A 662 -2.00 17.49 29.90
CA TRP A 662 -0.98 16.66 30.51
C TRP A 662 -0.32 17.42 31.66
N GLN A 663 -0.27 16.80 32.83
CA GLN A 663 0.58 17.29 33.92
C GLN A 663 2.02 16.86 33.65
N LYS A 664 2.95 17.82 33.71
CA LYS A 664 4.39 17.57 33.47
C LYS A 664 4.91 16.48 34.42
N PRO A 665 5.81 15.60 33.95
CA PRO A 665 6.63 14.76 34.83
C PRO A 665 7.43 15.63 35.81
N VAL A 666 7.76 15.09 36.98
CA VAL A 666 8.61 15.76 37.97
C VAL A 666 9.99 16.00 37.35
N GLU A 667 10.37 17.26 37.10
CA GLU A 667 11.71 17.61 36.60
C GLU A 667 12.76 17.30 37.69
N GLU A 668 13.91 16.71 37.30
CA GLU A 668 15.08 16.57 38.19
C GLU A 668 15.53 17.96 38.66
N ALA A 669 15.90 18.09 39.94
CA ALA A 669 16.29 19.37 40.53
C ALA A 669 17.49 19.99 39.80
N GLU A 670 17.38 21.27 39.41
CA GLU A 670 18.46 22.04 38.79
C GLU A 670 19.76 21.93 39.62
N GLY A 671 20.84 21.45 39.01
CA GLY A 671 22.17 21.35 39.65
C GLY A 671 22.66 19.94 40.01
N SER A 672 21.89 18.89 39.71
CA SER A 672 22.28 17.50 40.00
C SER A 672 22.00 16.55 38.85
N VAL A 673 22.83 15.50 38.71
CA VAL A 673 22.66 14.40 37.76
C VAL A 673 22.50 13.10 38.55
N THR A 674 21.37 12.42 38.37
CA THR A 674 21.19 11.07 38.90
C THR A 674 21.96 10.09 38.01
N VAL A 675 22.74 9.17 38.55
CA VAL A 675 23.26 8.01 37.81
C VAL A 675 22.37 6.83 38.14
N ASN A 676 21.87 6.11 37.13
CA ASN A 676 20.97 4.98 37.32
C ASN A 676 21.71 3.66 37.05
N ALA A 677 21.22 2.57 37.63
CA ALA A 677 21.67 1.23 37.31
C ALA A 677 21.36 0.89 35.83
N ILE A 678 22.38 0.45 35.07
CA ILE A 678 22.27 0.09 33.64
C ILE A 678 22.57 -1.38 33.41
N GLY A 679 21.91 -1.99 32.41
CA GLY A 679 22.15 -3.37 31.99
C GLY A 679 23.05 -3.48 30.76
N SER A 680 23.49 -4.71 30.46
CA SER A 680 24.38 -5.06 29.33
C SER A 680 23.69 -5.04 27.98
N SER A 681 22.38 -5.12 28.00
CA SER A 681 21.53 -5.06 26.82
C SER A 681 20.21 -4.38 27.18
N PRO A 682 19.52 -3.72 26.21
CA PRO A 682 18.15 -3.22 26.41
C PRO A 682 17.12 -4.30 26.80
N SER A 683 17.51 -5.58 26.76
CA SER A 683 16.70 -6.72 27.24
C SER A 683 16.70 -6.90 28.76
N ASP A 684 17.71 -6.38 29.46
CA ASP A 684 17.95 -6.67 30.86
C ASP A 684 16.95 -5.86 31.71
N LYS A 685 16.18 -6.55 32.56
CA LYS A 685 15.19 -5.91 33.44
C LYS A 685 15.76 -5.59 34.81
N THR A 686 16.62 -6.46 35.33
CA THR A 686 17.21 -6.35 36.67
C THR A 686 18.72 -6.47 36.58
N VAL A 687 19.43 -5.76 37.46
CA VAL A 687 20.87 -5.86 37.64
C VAL A 687 21.20 -5.98 39.13
N LYS A 688 22.24 -6.74 39.45
CA LYS A 688 22.74 -6.88 40.82
C LYS A 688 24.01 -6.07 41.00
N VAL A 689 24.06 -5.20 42.00
CA VAL A 689 25.27 -4.45 42.34
C VAL A 689 26.26 -5.39 43.02
N THR A 690 27.39 -5.67 42.37
CA THR A 690 28.42 -6.57 42.90
C THR A 690 29.43 -5.84 43.76
N GLU A 691 29.79 -4.61 43.39
CA GLU A 691 30.79 -3.80 44.07
C GLU A 691 30.50 -2.31 43.87
N LEU A 692 30.72 -1.48 44.88
CA LEU A 692 30.41 -0.05 44.86
C LEU A 692 31.67 0.75 45.20
N HIS A 693 32.18 1.51 44.22
CA HIS A 693 33.52 2.11 44.24
C HIS A 693 33.54 3.54 44.82
N ILE A 694 32.40 4.06 45.26
CA ILE A 694 32.22 5.44 45.72
C ILE A 694 31.49 5.55 47.05
N LYS A 695 31.60 6.72 47.70
CA LYS A 695 30.87 7.06 48.95
C LYS A 695 30.19 8.42 48.84
N ALA A 696 29.10 8.61 49.58
CA ALA A 696 28.47 9.93 49.71
C ALA A 696 29.47 10.97 50.24
N GLY A 697 29.49 12.15 49.63
CA GLY A 697 30.44 13.24 49.88
C GLY A 697 31.75 13.17 49.08
N GLN A 698 32.01 12.09 48.32
CA GLN A 698 33.21 11.92 47.50
C GLN A 698 33.14 12.75 46.21
N ALA A 699 34.26 13.37 45.83
CA ALA A 699 34.41 13.98 44.52
C ALA A 699 34.74 12.90 43.48
N VAL A 700 34.11 12.98 42.31
CA VAL A 700 34.29 12.03 41.20
C VAL A 700 34.53 12.77 39.88
N GLU A 701 35.36 12.20 39.01
CA GLU A 701 35.63 12.70 37.66
C GLU A 701 34.77 11.99 36.60
N ALA A 702 34.46 12.68 35.49
CA ALA A 702 33.79 12.05 34.35
C ALA A 702 34.60 10.86 33.81
N GLY A 703 33.98 9.68 33.71
CA GLY A 703 34.60 8.41 33.33
C GLY A 703 35.07 7.54 34.51
N GLU A 704 35.09 8.08 35.74
CA GLU A 704 35.50 7.33 36.93
C GLU A 704 34.48 6.23 37.31
N LEU A 705 34.96 5.06 37.72
CA LEU A 705 34.12 3.93 38.07
C LEU A 705 33.28 4.21 39.34
N LEU A 706 31.98 3.95 39.26
CA LEU A 706 31.04 4.13 40.38
C LEU A 706 30.61 2.80 40.99
N ALA A 707 30.26 1.82 40.16
CA ALA A 707 29.81 0.52 40.61
C ALA A 707 30.06 -0.55 39.55
N SER A 708 30.24 -1.79 39.99
CA SER A 708 30.19 -2.98 39.14
C SER A 708 28.84 -3.66 39.32
N VAL A 709 28.19 -4.03 38.22
CA VAL A 709 26.87 -4.66 38.21
C VAL A 709 26.86 -5.93 37.36
N GLU A 710 26.12 -6.93 37.82
CA GLU A 710 25.91 -8.20 37.12
C GLU A 710 24.49 -8.21 36.53
N ALA A 711 24.41 -8.31 35.20
CA ALA A 711 23.17 -8.50 34.45
C ALA A 711 23.07 -9.95 33.95
N ASP A 712 21.91 -10.33 33.41
CA ASP A 712 21.62 -11.70 32.94
C ASP A 712 22.63 -12.27 31.92
N LYS A 713 23.36 -11.41 31.19
CA LYS A 713 24.26 -11.79 30.09
C LYS A 713 25.74 -11.50 30.34
N ALA A 714 26.06 -10.53 31.18
CA ALA A 714 27.43 -10.08 31.41
C ALA A 714 27.54 -9.22 32.68
N THR A 715 28.75 -9.14 33.24
CA THR A 715 29.14 -8.14 34.24
C THR A 715 29.54 -6.85 33.53
N MET A 716 29.22 -5.71 34.13
CA MET A 716 29.49 -4.38 33.61
C MET A 716 29.97 -3.43 34.68
N GLU A 717 30.62 -2.36 34.24
CA GLU A 717 31.01 -1.25 35.09
C GLU A 717 30.18 -0.01 34.74
N ILE A 718 29.70 0.67 35.78
CA ILE A 718 28.98 1.94 35.68
C ILE A 718 29.95 3.04 36.03
N SER A 719 30.23 3.95 35.10
CA SER A 719 31.10 5.10 35.30
C SER A 719 30.32 6.41 35.44
N SER A 720 30.94 7.41 36.08
CA SER A 720 30.37 8.74 36.23
C SER A 720 30.25 9.43 34.89
N PRO A 721 29.08 9.97 34.52
CA PRO A 721 28.93 10.73 33.28
C PRO A 721 29.48 12.16 33.40
N VAL A 722 29.62 12.70 34.62
CA VAL A 722 30.00 14.10 34.89
C VAL A 722 31.04 14.17 36.00
N SER A 723 31.80 15.28 36.03
CA SER A 723 32.63 15.59 37.19
C SER A 723 31.79 16.31 38.26
N GLY A 724 31.89 15.91 39.52
CA GLY A 724 31.06 16.49 40.59
C GLY A 724 31.26 15.84 41.96
N THR A 725 30.32 16.09 42.87
CA THR A 725 30.32 15.50 44.21
C THR A 725 29.13 14.57 44.37
N VAL A 726 29.36 13.34 44.79
CA VAL A 726 28.30 12.38 45.14
C VAL A 726 27.54 12.91 46.35
N GLU A 727 26.30 13.34 46.17
CA GLU A 727 25.44 13.83 47.25
C GLU A 727 24.84 12.67 48.03
N GLU A 728 24.31 11.68 47.32
CA GLU A 728 23.59 10.55 47.90
C GLU A 728 23.82 9.27 47.11
N LEU A 729 23.86 8.15 47.83
CA LEU A 729 23.85 6.80 47.27
C LEU A 729 22.52 6.14 47.60
N PHE A 730 21.85 5.60 46.60
CA PHE A 730 20.53 5.00 46.74
C PHE A 730 20.58 3.47 46.82
N LEU A 731 21.69 2.85 46.41
CA LEU A 731 21.88 1.40 46.40
C LEU A 731 23.11 1.01 47.23
N ALA A 732 23.08 -0.20 47.76
CA ALA A 732 24.18 -0.84 48.46
C ALA A 732 24.74 -2.04 47.68
N GLU A 733 25.96 -2.46 48.03
CA GLU A 733 26.52 -3.71 47.51
C GLU A 733 25.61 -4.90 47.86
N GLY A 734 25.32 -5.73 46.86
CA GLY A 734 24.43 -6.88 46.97
C GLY A 734 22.97 -6.60 46.58
N ASP A 735 22.57 -5.34 46.40
CA ASP A 735 21.22 -4.99 45.96
C ASP A 735 20.93 -5.49 44.54
N SER A 736 19.72 -6.01 44.33
CA SER A 736 19.24 -6.45 43.02
C SER A 736 18.01 -5.61 42.65
N VAL A 737 18.14 -4.78 41.62
CA VAL A 737 17.19 -3.71 41.29
C VAL A 737 16.86 -3.68 39.80
N ASP A 738 15.75 -3.04 39.45
CA ASP A 738 15.37 -2.83 38.06
C ASP A 738 16.33 -1.85 37.35
N VAL A 739 16.63 -2.11 36.08
CA VAL A 739 17.37 -1.18 35.21
C VAL A 739 16.64 0.15 35.14
N GLY A 740 17.37 1.23 35.43
CA GLY A 740 16.82 2.58 35.57
C GLY A 740 16.62 3.04 37.02
N THR A 741 16.77 2.16 38.03
CA THR A 741 16.75 2.55 39.45
C THR A 741 17.92 3.51 39.74
N PRO A 742 17.71 4.63 40.46
CA PRO A 742 18.79 5.51 40.89
C PRO A 742 19.87 4.75 41.65
N LEU A 743 21.13 4.89 41.25
CA LEU A 743 22.33 4.37 41.93
C LEU A 743 22.93 5.44 42.86
N ALA A 744 23.17 6.62 42.30
CA ALA A 744 23.79 7.75 43.00
C ALA A 744 23.27 9.09 42.46
N ARG A 745 23.29 10.15 43.26
CA ARG A 745 23.05 11.52 42.81
C ARG A 745 24.35 12.32 42.90
N ILE A 746 24.74 12.97 41.81
CA ILE A 746 25.98 13.75 41.70
C ILE A 746 25.62 15.22 41.48
N VAL A 747 26.04 16.10 42.39
CA VAL A 747 25.90 17.55 42.23
C VAL A 747 27.01 18.05 41.30
N THR A 748 26.64 18.75 40.24
CA THR A 748 27.59 19.22 39.23
C THR A 748 27.17 20.57 38.64
N LYS A 749 28.15 21.31 38.11
CA LYS A 749 27.91 22.52 37.30
C LYS A 749 27.77 22.19 35.80
N GLU A 750 28.00 20.93 35.42
CA GLU A 750 28.00 20.44 34.03
C GLU A 750 26.62 19.92 33.56
N VAL A 751 25.53 20.29 34.26
CA VAL A 751 24.16 19.79 34.00
C VAL A 751 23.70 20.00 32.55
N SER A 752 24.26 20.99 31.85
CA SER A 752 23.90 21.32 30.46
C SER A 752 24.48 20.38 29.39
N LEU A 753 25.41 19.47 29.73
CA LEU A 753 26.17 18.69 28.74
C LEU A 753 25.64 17.27 28.47
N ILE A 754 24.74 16.72 29.30
CA ILE A 754 24.29 15.32 29.15
C ILE A 754 22.77 15.21 29.31
N LYS A 755 22.04 15.23 28.20
CA LYS A 755 20.68 14.68 28.16
C LYS A 755 20.79 13.15 28.14
N LYS A 756 20.33 12.47 29.18
CA LYS A 756 20.21 11.02 29.16
C LYS A 756 19.28 10.60 28.01
N PRO A 757 19.60 9.54 27.26
CA PRO A 757 18.69 9.01 26.25
C PRO A 757 17.38 8.59 26.90
N VAL A 758 16.24 9.06 26.37
CA VAL A 758 14.94 8.51 26.78
C VAL A 758 14.88 7.05 26.37
N THR A 759 14.44 6.19 27.30
CA THR A 759 14.36 4.73 27.10
C THR A 759 12.95 4.18 27.35
N LYS A 760 12.02 5.02 27.82
CA LYS A 760 10.60 4.73 28.02
C LYS A 760 9.77 5.97 27.71
N ASP A 761 8.57 5.76 27.19
CA ASP A 761 7.58 6.84 27.00
C ASP A 761 7.00 7.25 28.36
N ASP A 762 7.22 8.49 28.78
CA ASP A 762 6.57 9.11 29.95
C ASP A 762 5.84 10.39 29.54
N PRO A 763 4.60 10.28 29.05
CA PRO A 763 3.85 11.45 28.59
C PRO A 763 3.29 12.31 29.74
N GLY A 764 3.49 11.91 31.00
CA GLY A 764 2.89 12.52 32.19
C GLY A 764 1.52 11.95 32.57
N THR A 765 0.87 12.55 33.58
CA THR A 765 -0.48 12.13 33.99
C THR A 765 -1.55 12.88 33.17
N PRO A 766 -2.46 12.17 32.47
CA PRO A 766 -3.51 12.81 31.71
C PRO A 766 -4.61 13.34 32.64
N VAL A 767 -5.03 14.58 32.41
CA VAL A 767 -6.22 15.18 33.03
C VAL A 767 -7.31 15.25 31.97
N LEU A 768 -8.32 14.42 32.16
CA LEU A 768 -9.47 14.31 31.27
C LEU A 768 -10.66 14.99 31.91
N GLU A 769 -11.04 16.13 31.35
CA GLU A 769 -12.23 16.83 31.76
C GLU A 769 -13.32 16.55 30.73
N LYS A 770 -14.41 15.94 31.21
CA LYS A 770 -15.63 15.85 30.42
C LYS A 770 -16.05 17.29 30.19
N ARG A 771 -16.01 17.74 28.94
CA ARG A 771 -16.55 19.06 28.59
C ARG A 771 -17.95 19.09 29.19
N ALA A 772 -18.24 20.09 30.03
CA ALA A 772 -19.53 20.23 30.71
C ALA A 772 -20.63 19.91 29.70
N ALA A 773 -21.72 19.27 30.14
CA ALA A 773 -22.88 19.12 29.29
C ALA A 773 -23.36 20.53 28.91
N ALA A 774 -22.79 21.05 27.83
CA ALA A 774 -23.60 21.60 26.78
C ALA A 774 -24.78 20.64 26.72
N VAL A 775 -25.98 21.19 26.87
CA VAL A 775 -27.15 20.68 26.16
C VAL A 775 -26.66 19.99 24.90
N LEU A 776 -27.24 18.87 24.48
CA LEU A 776 -27.03 18.35 23.13
C LEU A 776 -27.42 19.44 22.11
N GLU A 777 -26.60 20.47 21.94
CA GLU A 777 -26.31 21.11 20.70
C GLU A 777 -25.65 19.98 19.92
N LYS A 778 -26.49 19.15 19.30
CA LYS A 778 -26.53 18.87 17.86
C LYS A 778 -25.23 19.06 17.05
N ARG A 779 -24.03 18.73 17.58
CA ARG A 779 -22.87 19.64 17.43
C ARG A 779 -23.30 21.01 17.99
N ALA A 780 -22.41 21.78 18.62
CA ALA A 780 -22.50 23.18 18.22
C ALA A 780 -22.26 23.07 16.71
N ALA A 781 -23.34 23.05 15.90
CA ALA A 781 -23.26 23.43 14.52
C ALA A 781 -22.45 24.70 14.66
N VAL A 782 -21.12 24.66 14.32
CA VAL A 782 -20.14 25.74 14.54
C VAL A 782 -20.99 26.96 14.59
N GLU A 783 -21.28 27.59 15.75
CA GLU A 783 -22.43 28.51 15.82
C GLU A 783 -22.25 29.37 14.61
N HIS A 784 -23.10 29.14 13.59
CA HIS A 784 -22.67 29.44 12.23
C HIS A 784 -22.95 30.92 12.21
N LYS A 785 -22.02 31.68 12.79
CA LYS A 785 -22.09 33.10 12.89
C LYS A 785 -22.21 33.46 11.44
N PRO A 786 -23.40 33.93 11.05
CA PRO A 786 -23.73 33.95 9.65
C PRO A 786 -22.68 34.83 8.99
N ALA A 787 -22.05 34.33 7.94
CA ALA A 787 -21.04 35.10 7.25
C ALA A 787 -21.73 36.34 6.68
N ILE A 788 -21.26 37.52 7.04
CA ILE A 788 -21.83 38.79 6.61
C ILE A 788 -20.90 39.38 5.56
N ILE A 789 -21.46 39.75 4.41
CA ILE A 789 -20.81 40.73 3.54
C ILE A 789 -21.23 42.10 4.07
N SER A 790 -20.31 42.81 4.72
CA SER A 790 -20.60 44.11 5.31
C SER A 790 -20.60 45.19 4.25
N SER A 791 -19.48 45.35 3.56
CA SER A 791 -19.32 46.32 2.48
C SER A 791 -18.72 45.73 1.23
N ILE A 792 -19.05 46.37 0.11
CA ILE A 792 -18.43 46.12 -1.19
C ILE A 792 -18.01 47.46 -1.79
N ALA A 793 -16.74 47.56 -2.17
CA ALA A 793 -16.19 48.64 -2.97
C ALA A 793 -16.20 48.25 -4.45
N THR A 794 -16.44 49.23 -5.33
CA THR A 794 -16.51 49.03 -6.78
C THR A 794 -15.62 50.03 -7.51
N VAL A 795 -14.82 49.55 -8.43
CA VAL A 795 -13.96 50.36 -9.32
C VAL A 795 -14.20 49.92 -10.75
N LEU A 796 -14.46 50.89 -11.63
CA LEU A 796 -14.62 50.70 -13.07
C LEU A 796 -13.37 51.20 -13.79
N GLY A 797 -13.14 50.71 -15.00
CA GLY A 797 -12.17 51.33 -15.90
C GLY A 797 -12.51 52.81 -16.16
N SER A 798 -11.48 53.64 -16.35
CA SER A 798 -11.63 55.10 -16.47
C SER A 798 -12.37 55.55 -17.74
N ARG A 799 -12.35 54.76 -18.82
CA ARG A 799 -12.97 55.13 -20.10
C ARG A 799 -14.38 54.59 -20.22
N HIS A 800 -15.36 55.48 -20.13
CA HIS A 800 -16.76 55.19 -20.42
C HIS A 800 -17.01 55.12 -21.92
N ILE A 801 -17.57 54.01 -22.40
CA ILE A 801 -17.82 53.75 -23.82
C ILE A 801 -19.30 53.40 -24.03
N LYS A 802 -19.93 54.17 -24.91
CA LYS A 802 -21.30 53.95 -25.38
C LYS A 802 -21.34 53.14 -26.67
N ASN A 803 -22.49 52.53 -26.98
CA ASN A 803 -22.69 51.78 -28.23
C ASN A 803 -22.35 52.61 -29.48
N GLU A 804 -22.69 53.90 -29.50
CA GLU A 804 -22.44 54.78 -30.65
C GLU A 804 -20.94 54.99 -30.93
N GLU A 805 -20.10 54.88 -29.89
CA GLU A 805 -18.65 55.04 -29.99
C GLU A 805 -17.97 53.76 -30.50
N LEU A 806 -18.52 52.58 -30.18
CA LEU A 806 -17.93 51.28 -30.55
C LEU A 806 -17.93 50.99 -32.06
N LEU A 807 -18.87 51.58 -32.81
CA LEU A 807 -19.20 51.16 -34.16
C LEU A 807 -18.80 52.18 -35.24
N GLN A 808 -17.90 53.12 -34.92
CA GLN A 808 -17.37 54.08 -35.89
C GLN A 808 -16.43 53.39 -36.91
N GLY A 809 -17.00 52.74 -37.92
CA GLY A 809 -16.27 52.11 -39.03
C GLY A 809 -16.73 50.69 -39.34
N HIS A 810 -17.77 50.56 -40.18
CA HIS A 810 -18.24 49.36 -40.87
C HIS A 810 -18.37 48.03 -40.10
N GLY A 811 -19.60 47.70 -39.69
CA GLY A 811 -20.03 46.32 -39.46
C GLY A 811 -21.56 46.18 -39.40
N GLU A 812 -22.07 44.97 -39.23
CA GLU A 812 -23.49 44.62 -39.40
C GLU A 812 -24.44 45.10 -38.28
N TRP A 813 -23.93 45.39 -37.07
CA TRP A 813 -24.73 45.82 -35.92
C TRP A 813 -24.66 47.35 -35.74
N ASP A 814 -25.81 47.99 -35.50
CA ASP A 814 -25.93 49.35 -34.99
C ASP A 814 -26.15 49.35 -33.45
N SER A 815 -26.29 50.54 -32.84
CA SER A 815 -26.52 50.68 -31.39
C SER A 815 -27.78 49.93 -30.91
N GLU A 816 -28.84 49.92 -31.74
CA GLU A 816 -30.08 49.21 -31.47
C GLU A 816 -29.92 47.68 -31.58
N ALA A 817 -29.12 47.21 -32.53
CA ALA A 817 -28.77 45.81 -32.72
C ALA A 817 -27.92 45.29 -31.55
N ILE A 818 -26.96 46.07 -31.05
CA ILE A 818 -26.24 45.73 -29.82
C ILE A 818 -27.23 45.63 -28.66
N ARG A 819 -28.07 46.65 -28.44
CA ARG A 819 -29.04 46.66 -27.33
C ARG A 819 -29.97 45.46 -27.38
N SER A 820 -30.56 45.15 -28.54
CA SER A 820 -31.49 44.02 -28.67
C SER A 820 -30.83 42.64 -28.53
N ARG A 821 -29.54 42.51 -28.84
CA ARG A 821 -28.83 41.21 -28.85
C ARG A 821 -28.05 40.93 -27.57
N THR A 822 -27.55 41.96 -26.90
CA THR A 822 -26.73 41.83 -25.68
C THR A 822 -27.37 42.48 -24.46
N GLY A 823 -28.16 43.52 -24.67
CA GLY A 823 -28.67 44.40 -23.62
C GLY A 823 -27.66 45.44 -23.13
N CYS A 824 -26.46 45.49 -23.70
CA CYS A 824 -25.43 46.45 -23.28
C CYS A 824 -25.67 47.82 -23.94
N GLU A 825 -25.54 48.91 -23.18
CA GLU A 825 -25.54 50.28 -23.71
C GLU A 825 -24.24 50.99 -23.31
N ASN A 826 -23.77 50.76 -22.09
CA ASN A 826 -22.60 51.38 -21.51
C ASN A 826 -21.63 50.29 -21.03
N ARG A 827 -20.33 50.55 -21.19
CA ARG A 827 -19.25 49.77 -20.58
C ARG A 827 -18.10 50.69 -20.21
N TYR A 828 -17.19 50.17 -19.40
CA TYR A 828 -16.04 50.91 -18.90
C TYR A 828 -14.80 50.12 -19.21
N TRP A 829 -13.83 50.71 -19.92
CA TRP A 829 -12.56 50.08 -20.25
C TRP A 829 -11.42 50.79 -19.54
N ILE A 830 -10.37 50.04 -19.22
CA ILE A 830 -9.13 50.60 -18.71
C ILE A 830 -8.45 51.48 -19.77
N THR A 831 -7.74 52.52 -19.34
CA THR A 831 -6.85 53.31 -20.22
C THR A 831 -5.57 53.73 -19.52
N GLY A 832 -4.56 54.11 -20.31
CA GLY A 832 -3.26 54.56 -19.79
C GLY A 832 -2.59 53.47 -18.96
N ASP A 833 -2.25 53.81 -17.71
CA ASP A 833 -1.56 52.91 -16.77
C ASP A 833 -2.51 52.00 -15.98
N GLU A 834 -3.83 52.08 -16.20
CA GLU A 834 -4.79 51.20 -15.56
C GLU A 834 -4.64 49.75 -16.03
N ASN A 835 -4.68 48.82 -15.09
CA ASN A 835 -4.69 47.38 -15.32
C ASN A 835 -5.45 46.66 -14.17
N VAL A 836 -5.55 45.33 -14.25
CA VAL A 836 -6.28 44.53 -13.26
C VAL A 836 -5.79 44.74 -11.83
N GLU A 837 -4.48 44.95 -11.63
CA GLU A 837 -3.86 45.16 -10.32
C GLU A 837 -4.14 46.55 -9.78
N THR A 838 -4.00 47.60 -10.59
CA THR A 838 -4.30 48.98 -10.13
C THR A 838 -5.77 49.11 -9.74
N LEU A 839 -6.67 48.48 -10.49
CA LEU A 839 -8.11 48.45 -10.18
C LEU A 839 -8.38 47.67 -8.89
N ALA A 840 -7.78 46.49 -8.72
CA ALA A 840 -7.91 45.67 -7.50
C ALA A 840 -7.38 46.39 -6.26
N VAL A 841 -6.18 46.97 -6.34
CA VAL A 841 -5.57 47.76 -5.25
C VAL A 841 -6.44 48.93 -4.87
N LYS A 842 -6.99 49.66 -5.85
CA LYS A 842 -7.92 50.77 -5.59
C LYS A 842 -9.20 50.28 -4.92
N ALA A 843 -9.79 49.18 -5.38
CA ALA A 843 -10.99 48.62 -4.77
C ALA A 843 -10.76 48.21 -3.30
N VAL A 844 -9.60 47.62 -2.99
CA VAL A 844 -9.25 47.27 -1.62
C VAL A 844 -9.01 48.50 -0.75
N ARG A 845 -8.31 49.53 -1.25
CA ARG A 845 -8.13 50.80 -0.52
C ARG A 845 -9.48 51.45 -0.19
N ASP A 846 -10.35 51.56 -1.20
CA ASP A 846 -11.69 52.13 -1.05
C ASP A 846 -12.51 51.31 -0.01
N LEU A 847 -12.43 49.98 -0.02
CA LEU A 847 -13.10 49.11 0.96
C LEU A 847 -12.57 49.30 2.39
N LEU A 848 -11.25 49.29 2.56
CA LEU A 848 -10.62 49.45 3.88
C LEU A 848 -10.93 50.82 4.47
N GLU A 849 -10.95 51.86 3.65
CA GLU A 849 -11.37 53.21 4.07
C GLU A 849 -12.85 53.23 4.51
N MET A 850 -13.75 52.63 3.72
CA MET A 850 -15.17 52.53 4.07
C MET A 850 -15.41 51.77 5.40
N GLU A 851 -14.67 50.68 5.61
CA GLU A 851 -14.78 49.83 6.80
C GLU A 851 -13.97 50.34 8.00
N LYS A 852 -13.17 51.40 7.81
CA LYS A 852 -12.22 51.95 8.79
C LYS A 852 -11.27 50.89 9.33
N LEU A 853 -10.76 50.05 8.45
CA LEU A 853 -9.79 48.99 8.74
C LEU A 853 -8.45 49.32 8.09
N VAL A 854 -7.38 48.75 8.63
CA VAL A 854 -6.08 48.69 7.97
C VAL A 854 -5.83 47.29 7.45
N LEU A 855 -4.86 47.12 6.55
CA LEU A 855 -4.55 45.80 5.98
C LEU A 855 -4.19 44.76 7.05
N ALA A 856 -3.58 45.18 8.15
CA ALA A 856 -3.22 44.29 9.26
C ALA A 856 -4.43 43.70 10.02
N ASP A 857 -5.64 44.22 9.78
CA ASP A 857 -6.88 43.67 10.35
C ASP A 857 -7.49 42.54 9.49
N ILE A 858 -6.89 42.25 8.33
CA ILE A 858 -7.36 41.25 7.37
C ILE A 858 -6.52 39.97 7.50
N ASP A 859 -7.18 38.82 7.59
CA ASP A 859 -6.54 37.53 7.83
C ASP A 859 -6.35 36.71 6.55
N ALA A 860 -7.15 36.99 5.51
CA ALA A 860 -7.05 36.33 4.23
C ALA A 860 -7.52 37.20 3.05
N ILE A 861 -6.85 37.08 1.91
CA ILE A 861 -7.24 37.63 0.60
C ILE A 861 -7.52 36.48 -0.36
N VAL A 862 -8.74 36.43 -0.88
CA VAL A 862 -9.16 35.50 -1.93
C VAL A 862 -9.48 36.31 -3.18
N CYS A 863 -8.65 36.21 -4.21
CA CYS A 863 -8.82 36.97 -5.45
C CYS A 863 -9.41 36.11 -6.57
N SER A 864 -10.59 36.44 -7.06
CA SER A 864 -11.15 35.90 -8.30
C SER A 864 -10.67 36.74 -9.48
N THR A 865 -9.87 36.16 -10.36
CA THR A 865 -9.51 36.79 -11.63
C THR A 865 -9.27 35.75 -12.73
N GLY A 866 -9.86 35.98 -13.90
CA GLY A 866 -9.49 35.30 -15.15
C GLY A 866 -8.44 36.06 -15.97
N THR A 867 -8.06 37.27 -15.57
CA THR A 867 -7.20 38.17 -16.33
C THR A 867 -5.95 38.65 -15.56
N PRO A 868 -5.25 37.80 -14.80
CA PRO A 868 -4.07 38.27 -14.08
C PRO A 868 -2.97 38.67 -15.07
N LEU A 869 -2.18 39.70 -14.74
CA LEU A 869 -1.02 40.10 -15.57
C LEU A 869 0.07 39.02 -15.63
N MET A 870 0.09 38.13 -14.64
CA MET A 870 1.01 37.00 -14.54
C MET A 870 0.45 35.94 -13.59
N MET A 871 0.87 34.68 -13.75
CA MET A 871 0.39 33.59 -12.89
C MET A 871 1.01 33.59 -11.49
N THR A 872 2.30 33.94 -11.39
CA THR A 872 3.05 33.97 -10.13
C THR A 872 3.94 35.21 -10.10
N PRO A 873 3.93 36.02 -9.03
CA PRO A 873 3.02 35.94 -7.88
C PRO A 873 1.56 36.19 -8.30
N SER A 874 0.63 35.58 -7.57
CA SER A 874 -0.81 35.73 -7.82
C SER A 874 -1.26 37.19 -7.61
N LEU A 875 -2.39 37.59 -8.21
CA LEU A 875 -2.92 38.94 -8.06
C LEU A 875 -3.19 39.29 -6.59
N ALA A 876 -3.70 38.35 -5.78
CA ALA A 876 -3.85 38.51 -4.34
C ALA A 876 -2.53 38.87 -3.63
N CYS A 877 -1.45 38.14 -3.94
CA CYS A 877 -0.13 38.41 -3.36
C CYS A 877 0.44 39.77 -3.81
N ARG A 878 0.15 40.19 -5.03
CA ARG A 878 0.57 41.51 -5.54
C ARG A 878 -0.18 42.65 -4.88
N VAL A 879 -1.50 42.51 -4.71
CA VAL A 879 -2.31 43.47 -3.94
C VAL A 879 -1.83 43.55 -2.49
N LEU A 880 -1.54 42.42 -1.84
CA LEU A 880 -0.94 42.38 -0.50
C LEU A 880 0.39 43.15 -0.46
N LYS A 881 1.27 42.95 -1.45
CA LYS A 881 2.56 43.64 -1.54
C LYS A 881 2.40 45.15 -1.69
N GLU A 882 1.52 45.59 -2.58
CA GLU A 882 1.28 47.01 -2.90
C GLU A 882 0.60 47.78 -1.75
N LEU A 883 -0.13 47.08 -0.89
CA LEU A 883 -0.80 47.66 0.28
C LEU A 883 -0.02 47.52 1.59
N SER A 884 1.03 46.71 1.60
CA SER A 884 1.89 46.55 2.77
C SER A 884 2.67 47.85 3.08
N PRO A 885 2.93 48.16 4.35
CA PRO A 885 3.66 49.38 4.72
C PRO A 885 5.11 49.37 4.18
N PRO A 886 5.72 50.53 3.89
CA PRO A 886 7.09 50.61 3.34
C PRO A 886 8.18 49.99 4.22
N LYS A 887 7.92 49.88 5.54
CA LYS A 887 8.77 49.20 6.53
C LYS A 887 7.91 48.25 7.35
N GLY A 888 7.94 46.96 7.01
CA GLY A 888 7.19 45.89 7.66
C GLY A 888 6.60 44.91 6.66
N GLU A 889 6.29 43.70 7.10
CA GLU A 889 5.60 42.67 6.32
C GLU A 889 4.28 42.34 6.99
N VAL A 890 3.17 42.37 6.24
CA VAL A 890 1.90 41.83 6.70
C VAL A 890 1.79 40.40 6.17
N GLN A 891 1.77 39.43 7.07
CA GLN A 891 1.68 38.00 6.72
C GLN A 891 0.23 37.55 6.86
N MET A 892 -0.35 37.08 5.76
CA MET A 892 -1.71 36.54 5.73
C MET A 892 -1.87 35.54 4.58
N GLN A 893 -2.94 34.76 4.60
CA GLN A 893 -3.28 33.88 3.48
C GLN A 893 -3.66 34.73 2.26
N ALA A 894 -3.01 34.56 1.11
CA ALA A 894 -3.35 35.27 -0.12
C ALA A 894 -3.23 34.34 -1.33
N HIS A 895 -4.31 34.18 -2.10
CA HIS A 895 -4.31 33.33 -3.28
C HIS A 895 -5.41 33.72 -4.28
N ASP A 896 -5.23 33.27 -5.52
CA ASP A 896 -6.20 33.49 -6.60
C ASP A 896 -7.08 32.24 -6.82
N VAL A 897 -8.30 32.46 -7.28
CA VAL A 897 -9.26 31.43 -7.71
C VAL A 897 -9.68 31.72 -9.15
N SER A 898 -9.43 30.77 -10.06
CA SER A 898 -9.81 30.89 -11.46
C SER A 898 -11.10 30.11 -11.75
N ALA A 899 -12.22 30.82 -11.87
CA ALA A 899 -13.49 30.27 -12.31
C ALA A 899 -14.28 31.27 -13.20
N ALA A 900 -13.53 32.15 -13.90
CA ALA A 900 -14.06 33.20 -14.78
C ALA A 900 -15.26 33.93 -14.16
N CYS A 901 -16.35 34.12 -14.90
CA CYS A 901 -17.51 34.86 -14.42
C CYS A 901 -18.23 34.26 -13.19
N ALA A 902 -18.05 32.96 -12.89
CA ALA A 902 -18.56 32.35 -11.66
C ALA A 902 -17.63 32.57 -10.45
N GLY A 903 -16.45 33.17 -10.65
CA GLY A 903 -15.39 33.25 -9.67
C GLY A 903 -15.75 33.97 -8.37
N TYR A 904 -16.66 34.96 -8.39
CA TYR A 904 -17.14 35.56 -7.14
C TYR A 904 -17.88 34.54 -6.25
N MET A 905 -18.65 33.61 -6.81
CA MET A 905 -19.30 32.54 -6.03
C MET A 905 -18.28 31.56 -5.45
N TYR A 906 -17.22 31.24 -6.21
CA TYR A 906 -16.15 30.37 -5.74
C TYR A 906 -15.34 31.05 -4.62
N ALA A 907 -14.97 32.32 -4.80
CA ALA A 907 -14.28 33.10 -3.78
C ALA A 907 -15.14 33.29 -2.53
N LEU A 908 -16.45 33.50 -2.70
CA LEU A 908 -17.41 33.60 -1.60
C LEU A 908 -17.55 32.28 -0.83
N GLN A 909 -17.54 31.13 -1.51
CA GLN A 909 -17.48 29.84 -0.81
C GLN A 909 -16.18 29.67 -0.03
N ASN A 910 -15.03 30.01 -0.63
CA ASN A 910 -13.73 29.96 0.07
C ASN A 910 -13.74 30.85 1.32
N ALA A 911 -14.25 32.08 1.23
CA ALA A 911 -14.38 32.97 2.37
C ALA A 911 -15.31 32.41 3.46
N VAL A 912 -16.47 31.87 3.08
CA VAL A 912 -17.38 31.23 4.04
C VAL A 912 -16.73 30.00 4.67
N ASP A 913 -15.95 29.23 3.93
CA ASP A 913 -15.25 28.05 4.46
C ASP A 913 -14.11 28.44 5.41
N ILE A 914 -13.35 29.50 5.12
CA ILE A 914 -12.36 30.09 6.03
C ILE A 914 -13.03 30.58 7.32
N LEU A 915 -14.19 31.26 7.22
CA LEU A 915 -14.93 31.77 8.38
C LEU A 915 -15.66 30.67 9.17
N ARG A 916 -16.01 29.57 8.51
CA ARG A 916 -16.54 28.37 9.19
C ARG A 916 -15.46 27.65 9.97
N ASP A 917 -14.23 27.67 9.49
CA ASP A 917 -13.07 27.15 10.22
C ASP A 917 -12.70 28.07 11.40
N ASP A 918 -12.64 29.38 11.16
CA ASP A 918 -12.35 30.39 12.18
C ASP A 918 -13.25 31.64 12.05
N PRO A 919 -14.34 31.73 12.83
CA PRO A 919 -15.26 32.87 12.81
C PRO A 919 -14.66 34.20 13.28
N SER A 920 -13.44 34.24 13.82
CA SER A 920 -12.79 35.49 14.23
C SER A 920 -12.13 36.24 13.06
N LYS A 921 -11.89 35.54 11.94
CA LYS A 921 -11.18 36.07 10.79
C LYS A 921 -12.00 37.12 10.02
N LYS A 922 -11.28 37.96 9.28
CA LYS A 922 -11.81 38.87 8.26
C LYS A 922 -11.22 38.48 6.91
N VAL A 923 -12.08 38.10 5.98
CA VAL A 923 -11.68 37.66 4.64
C VAL A 923 -12.04 38.72 3.63
N LEU A 924 -11.04 39.14 2.86
CA LEU A 924 -11.23 40.06 1.75
C LEU A 924 -11.38 39.27 0.45
N ILE A 925 -12.53 39.41 -0.21
CA ILE A 925 -12.74 38.87 -1.55
C ILE A 925 -12.46 39.98 -2.55
N ILE A 926 -11.50 39.75 -3.45
CA ILE A 926 -11.28 40.62 -4.62
C ILE A 926 -11.90 39.91 -5.82
N SER A 927 -12.71 40.60 -6.62
CA SER A 927 -12.96 40.19 -8.00
C SER A 927 -12.38 41.25 -8.91
N ALA A 928 -11.56 40.88 -9.90
CA ALA A 928 -10.89 41.84 -10.75
C ALA A 928 -10.72 41.27 -12.15
N GLU A 929 -11.25 41.97 -13.15
CA GLU A 929 -11.33 41.51 -14.52
C GLU A 929 -11.08 42.70 -15.46
N THR A 930 -10.07 42.58 -16.32
CA THR A 930 -9.81 43.52 -17.42
C THR A 930 -9.83 42.74 -18.72
N LEU A 931 -11.02 42.63 -19.32
CA LEU A 931 -11.28 41.82 -20.52
C LEU A 931 -11.10 42.62 -21.80
N SER A 932 -11.22 43.95 -21.76
CA SER A 932 -11.13 44.81 -22.94
C SER A 932 -9.86 44.60 -23.79
N PRO A 933 -8.67 44.30 -23.23
CA PRO A 933 -7.48 44.04 -24.05
C PRO A 933 -7.55 42.73 -24.86
N MET A 934 -8.36 41.76 -24.42
CA MET A 934 -8.51 40.43 -25.03
C MET A 934 -9.73 40.31 -25.94
N ILE A 935 -10.48 41.39 -26.11
CA ILE A 935 -11.61 41.43 -27.04
C ILE A 935 -11.09 41.39 -28.49
N ASN A 936 -11.77 40.62 -29.33
CA ASN A 936 -11.60 40.72 -30.77
C ASN A 936 -12.37 41.95 -31.29
N HIS A 937 -11.64 43.01 -31.65
CA HIS A 937 -12.24 44.25 -32.17
C HIS A 937 -12.87 44.09 -33.57
N GLU A 938 -12.59 42.99 -34.27
CA GLU A 938 -13.19 42.65 -35.56
C GLU A 938 -14.49 41.85 -35.41
N ASP A 939 -14.75 41.24 -34.23
CA ASP A 939 -15.98 40.51 -33.95
C ASP A 939 -16.94 41.34 -33.11
N GLN A 940 -17.98 41.88 -33.76
CA GLN A 940 -19.01 42.68 -33.12
C GLN A 940 -19.73 41.96 -31.97
N LYS A 941 -19.75 40.62 -31.97
CA LYS A 941 -20.41 39.83 -30.92
C LYS A 941 -19.66 39.90 -29.60
N THR A 942 -18.32 39.83 -29.62
CA THR A 942 -17.48 39.91 -28.42
C THR A 942 -17.16 41.36 -28.05
N LEU A 943 -17.00 42.24 -29.06
CA LEU A 943 -16.72 43.67 -28.87
C LEU A 943 -17.73 44.40 -28.00
N ALA A 944 -19.01 44.08 -28.16
CA ALA A 944 -20.08 44.77 -27.46
C ALA A 944 -20.38 44.22 -26.04
N LEU A 945 -19.71 43.15 -25.60
CA LEU A 945 -20.14 42.40 -24.41
C LEU A 945 -19.44 42.83 -23.13
N PHE A 946 -18.14 43.10 -23.15
CA PHE A 946 -17.35 43.13 -21.91
C PHE A 946 -17.00 44.54 -21.42
N GLY A 947 -16.93 44.68 -20.10
CA GLY A 947 -16.39 45.83 -19.39
C GLY A 947 -15.33 45.40 -18.37
N ASP A 948 -14.50 46.34 -17.96
CA ASP A 948 -13.41 46.16 -17.03
C ASP A 948 -13.77 46.73 -15.67
N ALA A 949 -13.55 45.94 -14.62
CA ALA A 949 -13.87 46.34 -13.27
C ALA A 949 -13.09 45.55 -12.21
N ALA A 950 -13.03 46.11 -11.01
CA ALA A 950 -12.70 45.39 -9.81
C ALA A 950 -13.67 45.70 -8.68
N THR A 951 -13.88 44.73 -7.81
CA THR A 951 -14.65 44.85 -6.58
C THR A 951 -13.87 44.23 -5.42
N ALA A 952 -14.06 44.79 -4.24
CA ALA A 952 -13.54 44.23 -3.00
C ALA A 952 -14.70 44.08 -2.02
N SER A 953 -14.90 42.88 -1.47
CA SER A 953 -15.94 42.58 -0.46
C SER A 953 -15.29 42.19 0.86
N LEU A 954 -15.75 42.76 1.97
CA LEU A 954 -15.36 42.30 3.30
C LEU A 954 -16.35 41.24 3.78
N VAL A 955 -15.86 40.04 4.08
CA VAL A 955 -16.65 38.95 4.66
C VAL A 955 -16.14 38.62 6.05
N SER A 956 -17.03 38.67 7.03
CA SER A 956 -16.71 38.30 8.42
C SER A 956 -17.94 37.81 9.16
N CYS A 957 -17.74 37.22 10.33
CA CYS A 957 -18.83 36.85 11.23
C CYS A 957 -19.20 37.99 12.22
N GLU A 958 -18.51 39.13 12.15
CA GLU A 958 -18.75 40.31 12.97
C GLU A 958 -19.80 41.21 12.28
N PRO A 959 -20.91 41.58 12.95
CA PRO A 959 -21.85 42.55 12.40
C PRO A 959 -21.19 43.93 12.26
N ARG A 960 -21.20 44.47 11.04
CA ARG A 960 -20.69 45.82 10.72
C ARG A 960 -21.77 46.59 9.98
N GLY A 961 -21.76 47.92 10.08
CA GLY A 961 -22.75 48.81 9.46
C GLY A 961 -22.41 49.22 8.04
N GLY A 962 -21.99 48.27 7.19
CA GLY A 962 -21.50 48.53 5.83
C GLY A 962 -22.60 48.87 4.81
N ASN A 963 -22.23 49.11 3.55
CA ASN A 963 -23.18 49.52 2.50
C ASN A 963 -24.03 48.36 1.93
N VAL A 964 -23.72 47.10 2.25
CA VAL A 964 -24.42 45.91 1.73
C VAL A 964 -25.17 45.18 2.87
N ASN A 965 -24.47 44.80 3.94
CA ASN A 965 -25.01 44.11 5.13
C ASN A 965 -25.99 42.99 4.81
N VAL A 966 -25.45 41.86 4.33
CA VAL A 966 -26.22 40.65 4.01
C VAL A 966 -25.63 39.43 4.68
N LEU A 967 -26.49 38.55 5.21
CA LEU A 967 -26.08 37.20 5.58
C LEU A 967 -25.90 36.36 4.33
N VAL A 968 -24.83 35.58 4.31
CA VAL A 968 -24.47 34.70 3.23
C VAL A 968 -24.49 33.26 3.71
N ASN A 969 -25.31 32.45 3.04
CA ASN A 969 -25.18 31.01 3.12
C ASN A 969 -24.05 30.55 2.22
N ARG A 970 -23.36 29.49 2.64
CA ARG A 970 -22.32 28.86 1.83
C ARG A 970 -22.84 28.61 0.41
N PRO A 971 -22.22 29.21 -0.63
CA PRO A 971 -22.59 28.99 -2.02
C PRO A 971 -22.53 27.50 -2.38
N VAL A 972 -23.36 27.08 -3.33
CA VAL A 972 -23.29 25.78 -3.99
C VAL A 972 -22.52 25.96 -5.29
N LEU A 973 -21.55 25.09 -5.56
CA LEU A 973 -20.69 25.16 -6.74
C LEU A 973 -20.77 23.86 -7.52
N SER A 974 -20.63 23.95 -8.84
CA SER A 974 -20.63 22.80 -9.75
C SER A 974 -19.84 23.12 -11.01
N ALA A 975 -19.46 22.12 -11.80
CA ALA A 975 -18.82 22.31 -13.09
C ALA A 975 -19.20 21.20 -14.07
N VAL A 976 -19.03 21.45 -15.37
CA VAL A 976 -19.18 20.47 -16.45
C VAL A 976 -17.99 20.58 -17.39
N GLY A 977 -17.31 19.47 -17.69
CA GLY A 977 -16.27 19.46 -18.72
C GLY A 977 -16.86 19.62 -20.12
N VAL A 978 -16.31 20.54 -20.92
CA VAL A 978 -16.68 20.74 -22.33
C VAL A 978 -15.45 21.02 -23.20
N ASP A 979 -15.62 20.97 -24.52
CA ASP A 979 -14.58 21.34 -25.48
C ASP A 979 -14.20 22.82 -25.34
N GLN A 980 -12.90 23.11 -25.37
CA GLN A 980 -12.33 24.46 -25.29
C GLN A 980 -12.90 25.42 -26.36
N LYS A 981 -13.37 24.91 -27.49
CA LYS A 981 -13.97 25.70 -28.59
C LYS A 981 -15.31 26.32 -28.24
N VAL A 982 -15.97 25.89 -27.16
CA VAL A 982 -17.30 26.40 -26.79
C VAL A 982 -17.20 27.81 -26.18
N LEU A 983 -16.21 28.05 -25.32
CA LEU A 983 -15.90 29.38 -24.77
C LEU A 983 -14.42 29.40 -24.36
N TYR A 984 -13.62 30.13 -25.12
CA TYR A 984 -12.19 30.29 -24.92
C TYR A 984 -11.88 31.70 -24.42
N VAL A 985 -11.25 31.78 -23.25
CA VAL A 985 -10.71 33.03 -22.69
C VAL A 985 -9.20 32.84 -22.57
N PRO A 986 -8.39 33.53 -23.40
CA PRO A 986 -6.95 33.35 -23.41
C PRO A 986 -6.29 33.98 -22.19
N HIS A 987 -5.02 33.64 -21.96
CA HIS A 987 -4.21 34.34 -20.96
C HIS A 987 -3.84 35.75 -21.46
N MET A 988 -3.87 36.73 -20.57
CA MET A 988 -3.44 38.10 -20.85
C MET A 988 -2.00 38.11 -21.37
N GLY A 989 -1.74 38.89 -22.43
CA GLY A 989 -0.41 39.04 -23.03
C GLY A 989 -0.04 38.01 -24.11
N THR A 990 -0.87 37.00 -24.36
CA THR A 990 -0.66 36.01 -25.45
C THR A 990 -0.91 36.57 -26.85
N GLY A 991 -1.64 37.68 -26.97
CA GLY A 991 -2.11 38.24 -28.23
C GLY A 991 -3.36 37.56 -28.80
N GLU A 992 -3.77 36.41 -28.25
CA GLU A 992 -5.01 35.72 -28.60
C GLU A 992 -6.24 36.49 -28.10
N LYS A 993 -7.40 36.22 -28.71
CA LYS A 993 -8.66 36.92 -28.43
C LYS A 993 -9.72 35.96 -27.88
N ILE A 994 -10.70 36.52 -27.16
CA ILE A 994 -11.84 35.77 -26.62
C ILE A 994 -12.71 35.26 -27.78
N GLU A 995 -13.05 33.97 -27.75
CA GLU A 995 -13.92 33.32 -28.74
C GLU A 995 -15.01 32.49 -28.05
N MET A 996 -16.21 32.44 -28.63
CA MET A 996 -17.31 31.66 -28.07
C MET A 996 -18.33 31.18 -29.09
N GLU A 997 -18.89 30.00 -28.85
CA GLU A 997 -20.07 29.48 -29.56
C GLU A 997 -21.35 29.93 -28.84
N GLY A 998 -21.82 31.14 -29.17
CA GLY A 998 -22.88 31.82 -28.42
C GLY A 998 -24.18 31.04 -28.18
N LEU A 999 -24.63 30.18 -29.12
CA LEU A 999 -25.86 29.39 -28.94
C LEU A 999 -25.68 28.27 -27.90
N THR A 1000 -24.53 27.61 -27.92
CA THR A 1000 -24.19 26.53 -26.98
C THR A 1000 -23.98 27.09 -25.58
N VAL A 1001 -23.24 28.20 -25.47
CA VAL A 1001 -23.08 28.94 -24.21
C VAL A 1001 -24.45 29.35 -23.65
N PHE A 1002 -25.32 29.93 -24.47
CA PHE A 1002 -26.67 30.34 -24.07
C PHE A 1002 -27.48 29.17 -23.47
N LYS A 1003 -27.56 28.04 -24.18
CA LYS A 1003 -28.35 26.87 -23.74
C LYS A 1003 -27.84 26.31 -22.41
N ILE A 1004 -26.52 26.20 -22.28
CA ILE A 1004 -25.91 25.63 -21.07
C ILE A 1004 -26.05 26.59 -19.90
N ALA A 1005 -25.76 27.88 -20.10
CA ALA A 1005 -25.85 28.91 -19.07
C ALA A 1005 -27.27 29.02 -18.51
N VAL A 1006 -28.30 29.10 -19.36
CA VAL A 1006 -29.71 29.19 -18.90
C VAL A 1006 -30.09 27.99 -18.05
N ARG A 1007 -29.87 26.78 -18.55
CA ARG A 1007 -30.23 25.55 -17.82
C ARG A 1007 -29.48 25.44 -16.50
N LYS A 1008 -28.16 25.61 -16.51
CA LYS A 1008 -27.33 25.33 -15.34
C LYS A 1008 -27.43 26.40 -14.26
N MET A 1009 -27.65 27.66 -14.62
CA MET A 1009 -27.97 28.69 -13.62
C MET A 1009 -29.33 28.45 -12.94
N ILE A 1010 -30.32 27.88 -13.64
CA ILE A 1010 -31.58 27.47 -13.01
C ILE A 1010 -31.35 26.30 -12.06
N ASP A 1011 -30.67 25.25 -12.52
CA ASP A 1011 -30.40 24.03 -11.74
C ASP A 1011 -29.67 24.38 -10.43
N ILE A 1012 -28.58 25.15 -10.51
CA ILE A 1012 -27.75 25.46 -9.34
C ILE A 1012 -28.44 26.45 -8.38
N LEU A 1013 -29.26 27.38 -8.89
CA LEU A 1013 -30.09 28.25 -8.05
C LEU A 1013 -31.15 27.45 -7.29
N ALA A 1014 -31.80 26.49 -7.95
CA ALA A 1014 -32.76 25.60 -7.30
C ALA A 1014 -32.08 24.77 -6.20
N GLU A 1015 -30.85 24.32 -6.42
CA GLU A 1015 -30.05 23.62 -5.41
C GLU A 1015 -29.70 24.51 -4.22
N ALA A 1016 -29.31 25.77 -4.46
CA ALA A 1016 -29.05 26.73 -3.39
C ALA A 1016 -30.31 27.04 -2.55
N CYS A 1017 -31.48 27.15 -3.20
CA CYS A 1017 -32.77 27.31 -2.52
C CYS A 1017 -33.14 26.07 -1.69
N LYS A 1018 -32.95 24.88 -2.27
CA LYS A 1018 -33.14 23.59 -1.59
C LYS A 1018 -32.28 23.47 -0.34
N ASN A 1019 -31.03 23.94 -0.37
CA ASN A 1019 -30.14 23.94 0.80
C ASN A 1019 -30.61 24.86 1.93
N ARG A 1020 -31.51 25.82 1.66
CA ARG A 1020 -32.21 26.63 2.69
C ARG A 1020 -33.65 26.17 2.95
N ASN A 1021 -34.09 25.05 2.39
CA ASN A 1021 -35.47 24.56 2.46
C ASN A 1021 -36.51 25.59 1.97
N ILE A 1022 -36.17 26.36 0.94
CA ILE A 1022 -37.09 27.28 0.27
C ILE A 1022 -37.20 26.93 -1.22
N SER A 1023 -38.26 27.39 -1.87
CA SER A 1023 -38.42 27.35 -3.32
C SER A 1023 -37.98 28.66 -3.98
N VAL A 1024 -37.73 28.64 -5.29
CA VAL A 1024 -37.29 29.82 -6.04
C VAL A 1024 -38.35 30.93 -6.01
N GLU A 1025 -39.63 30.58 -5.91
CA GLU A 1025 -40.75 31.53 -5.84
C GLU A 1025 -40.75 32.36 -4.55
N GLN A 1026 -40.15 31.83 -3.48
CA GLN A 1026 -40.02 32.50 -2.17
C GLN A 1026 -38.92 33.56 -2.14
N LEU A 1027 -38.09 33.66 -3.19
CA LEU A 1027 -37.09 34.72 -3.31
C LEU A 1027 -37.77 36.06 -3.61
N ASP A 1028 -37.33 37.12 -2.95
CA ASP A 1028 -37.77 38.49 -3.21
C ASP A 1028 -37.10 39.06 -4.47
N LYS A 1029 -35.83 38.70 -4.68
CA LYS A 1029 -35.05 39.06 -5.87
C LYS A 1029 -34.16 37.90 -6.33
N ILE A 1030 -33.87 37.88 -7.62
CA ILE A 1030 -32.86 37.00 -8.22
C ILE A 1030 -31.84 37.86 -8.94
N VAL A 1031 -30.55 37.67 -8.61
CA VAL A 1031 -29.40 38.33 -9.22
C VAL A 1031 -28.61 37.27 -10.00
N PRO A 1032 -28.92 37.09 -11.29
CA PRO A 1032 -28.12 36.23 -12.15
C PRO A 1032 -26.82 36.96 -12.55
N HIS A 1033 -25.81 36.19 -12.94
CA HIS A 1033 -24.63 36.72 -13.61
C HIS A 1033 -25.06 37.52 -14.84
N GLN A 1034 -24.50 38.72 -14.95
CA GLN A 1034 -24.89 39.69 -15.96
C GLN A 1034 -24.05 39.44 -17.22
N ALA A 1035 -24.29 38.28 -17.84
CA ALA A 1035 -23.61 37.88 -19.06
C ALA A 1035 -24.18 38.58 -20.30
N ASN A 1036 -25.51 38.62 -20.38
CA ASN A 1036 -26.30 39.07 -21.53
C ASN A 1036 -27.78 39.17 -21.11
N GLU A 1037 -28.49 40.23 -21.48
CA GLU A 1037 -29.92 40.43 -21.16
C GLU A 1037 -30.81 39.27 -21.63
N ARG A 1038 -30.50 38.65 -22.77
CA ARG A 1038 -31.26 37.50 -23.30
C ARG A 1038 -31.15 36.27 -22.42
N ILE A 1039 -29.99 36.03 -21.80
CA ILE A 1039 -29.80 34.89 -20.87
C ILE A 1039 -30.62 35.15 -19.60
N ILE A 1040 -30.54 36.36 -19.06
CA ILE A 1040 -31.29 36.79 -17.87
C ILE A 1040 -32.79 36.63 -18.13
N GLU A 1041 -33.28 37.12 -19.26
CA GLU A 1041 -34.68 37.07 -19.64
C GLU A 1041 -35.15 35.64 -19.94
N ALA A 1042 -34.28 34.80 -20.52
CA ALA A 1042 -34.58 33.39 -20.74
C ALA A 1042 -34.70 32.62 -19.43
N ILE A 1043 -33.80 32.85 -18.47
CA ILE A 1043 -33.92 32.29 -17.12
C ILE A 1043 -35.26 32.73 -16.53
N ARG A 1044 -35.52 34.03 -16.50
CA ARG A 1044 -36.76 34.60 -15.95
C ARG A 1044 -38.02 33.93 -16.52
N LYS A 1045 -38.13 33.83 -17.85
CA LYS A 1045 -39.26 33.20 -18.51
C LYS A 1045 -39.38 31.71 -18.18
N THR A 1046 -38.26 31.01 -18.10
CA THR A 1046 -38.22 29.55 -17.85
C THR A 1046 -38.67 29.20 -16.44
N ILE A 1047 -38.29 30.00 -15.44
CA ILE A 1047 -38.73 29.82 -14.04
C ILE A 1047 -40.00 30.63 -13.70
N HIS A 1048 -40.68 31.19 -14.70
CA HIS A 1048 -41.89 32.01 -14.55
C HIS A 1048 -41.76 33.16 -13.52
N CYS A 1049 -40.57 33.75 -13.41
CA CYS A 1049 -40.27 34.81 -12.47
C CYS A 1049 -40.82 36.17 -12.97
N PRO A 1050 -41.51 36.98 -12.14
CA PRO A 1050 -41.96 38.31 -12.53
C PRO A 1050 -40.79 39.24 -12.89
N PRO A 1051 -40.94 40.16 -13.88
CA PRO A 1051 -39.88 41.09 -14.29
C PRO A 1051 -39.25 41.88 -13.14
N GLU A 1052 -40.07 42.33 -12.20
CA GLU A 1052 -39.65 43.09 -11.02
C GLU A 1052 -38.80 42.26 -10.04
N LYS A 1053 -38.87 40.93 -10.07
CA LYS A 1053 -38.05 40.05 -9.21
C LYS A 1053 -36.68 39.74 -9.82
N MET A 1054 -36.49 39.90 -11.13
CA MET A 1054 -35.23 39.59 -11.81
C MET A 1054 -34.34 40.85 -11.93
N PHE A 1055 -33.21 40.87 -11.24
CA PHE A 1055 -32.28 42.00 -11.29
C PHE A 1055 -31.48 42.01 -12.59
N ASN A 1056 -31.41 43.18 -13.24
CA ASN A 1056 -30.67 43.37 -14.46
C ASN A 1056 -30.08 44.79 -14.54
N HIS A 1057 -28.76 44.89 -14.64
CA HIS A 1057 -28.04 46.15 -14.85
C HIS A 1057 -27.04 46.09 -16.02
N ILE A 1058 -27.16 45.06 -16.88
CA ILE A 1058 -26.24 44.86 -18.02
C ILE A 1058 -26.15 46.10 -18.93
N ARG A 1059 -27.22 46.90 -19.01
CA ARG A 1059 -27.25 48.17 -19.74
C ARG A 1059 -26.22 49.18 -19.24
N LYS A 1060 -25.92 49.19 -17.94
CA LYS A 1060 -25.06 50.19 -17.28
C LYS A 1060 -23.57 49.84 -17.36
N TYR A 1061 -23.22 48.57 -17.22
CA TYR A 1061 -21.81 48.17 -17.05
C TYR A 1061 -21.32 47.14 -18.07
N ALA A 1062 -22.22 46.59 -18.90
CA ALA A 1062 -21.98 45.41 -19.69
C ALA A 1062 -21.53 44.21 -18.83
N ASN A 1063 -20.96 43.17 -19.44
CA ASN A 1063 -20.47 42.00 -18.72
C ASN A 1063 -19.09 42.27 -18.12
N THR A 1064 -19.04 42.54 -16.82
CA THR A 1064 -17.80 42.71 -16.04
C THR A 1064 -17.30 41.40 -15.40
N SER A 1065 -17.72 40.26 -15.94
CA SER A 1065 -17.37 38.91 -15.50
C SER A 1065 -17.70 38.69 -14.01
N SER A 1066 -16.74 38.26 -13.20
CA SER A 1066 -16.90 37.93 -11.79
C SER A 1066 -17.42 39.12 -10.96
N ASN A 1067 -17.26 40.37 -11.43
CA ASN A 1067 -17.71 41.59 -10.76
C ASN A 1067 -19.23 41.84 -10.84
N THR A 1068 -19.93 41.20 -11.78
CA THR A 1068 -21.36 41.50 -12.03
C THR A 1068 -22.27 41.33 -10.81
N ILE A 1069 -22.07 40.26 -10.04
CA ILE A 1069 -22.83 40.02 -8.79
C ILE A 1069 -22.50 41.06 -7.72
N PRO A 1070 -21.24 41.33 -7.33
CA PRO A 1070 -20.95 42.32 -6.30
C PRO A 1070 -21.42 43.74 -6.67
N PHE A 1071 -21.34 44.16 -7.94
CA PHE A 1071 -21.97 45.43 -8.36
C PHE A 1071 -23.49 45.43 -8.17
N ALA A 1072 -24.15 44.34 -8.55
CA ALA A 1072 -25.59 44.21 -8.38
C ALA A 1072 -26.00 44.28 -6.90
N LEU A 1073 -25.19 43.72 -6.00
CA LEU A 1073 -25.43 43.81 -4.55
C LEU A 1073 -25.31 45.24 -4.04
N VAL A 1074 -24.31 46.01 -4.47
CA VAL A 1074 -24.14 47.42 -4.08
C VAL A 1074 -25.33 48.28 -4.50
N GLU A 1075 -25.88 48.07 -5.70
CA GLU A 1075 -27.05 48.81 -6.17
C GLU A 1075 -28.36 48.36 -5.50
N LEU A 1076 -28.52 47.04 -5.30
CA LEU A 1076 -29.77 46.45 -4.86
C LEU A 1076 -29.95 46.57 -3.34
N MET A 1077 -28.93 46.27 -2.54
CA MET A 1077 -29.07 46.11 -1.09
C MET A 1077 -29.58 47.35 -0.34
N PRO A 1078 -29.21 48.60 -0.70
CA PRO A 1078 -29.78 49.79 -0.06
C PRO A 1078 -31.29 49.95 -0.22
N GLN A 1079 -31.88 49.30 -1.24
CA GLN A 1079 -33.31 49.38 -1.55
C GLN A 1079 -34.12 48.21 -0.98
N MET A 1080 -33.42 47.17 -0.47
CA MET A 1080 -34.06 45.97 0.05
C MET A 1080 -34.51 46.16 1.50
N LYS A 1081 -35.68 45.59 1.82
CA LYS A 1081 -36.17 45.54 3.21
C LYS A 1081 -35.34 44.53 4.00
N LYS A 1082 -35.28 44.73 5.31
CA LYS A 1082 -34.73 43.74 6.24
C LYS A 1082 -35.40 42.37 6.05
N ASP A 1083 -34.62 41.31 6.19
CA ASP A 1083 -34.99 39.88 6.03
C ASP A 1083 -35.37 39.47 4.60
N ALA A 1084 -35.18 40.34 3.60
CA ALA A 1084 -35.46 39.99 2.20
C ALA A 1084 -34.46 38.96 1.66
N LEU A 1085 -34.97 37.94 0.97
CA LEU A 1085 -34.21 36.82 0.42
C LEU A 1085 -33.82 37.06 -1.04
N VAL A 1086 -32.53 36.99 -1.34
CA VAL A 1086 -32.00 37.23 -2.69
C VAL A 1086 -31.22 36.02 -3.17
N GLY A 1087 -31.63 35.43 -4.30
CA GLY A 1087 -30.91 34.34 -4.94
C GLY A 1087 -29.84 34.85 -5.90
N LEU A 1088 -28.61 34.42 -5.72
CA LEU A 1088 -27.48 34.70 -6.61
C LEU A 1088 -27.23 33.46 -7.47
N THR A 1089 -26.95 33.63 -8.76
CA THR A 1089 -26.54 32.52 -9.63
C THR A 1089 -25.59 32.96 -10.73
N ALA A 1090 -24.56 32.18 -11.00
CA ALA A 1090 -23.52 32.50 -11.96
C ALA A 1090 -23.07 31.30 -12.78
N PHE A 1091 -22.52 31.61 -13.95
CA PHE A 1091 -21.88 30.71 -14.90
C PHE A 1091 -20.59 31.35 -15.39
N GLY A 1092 -19.48 30.60 -15.46
CA GLY A 1092 -18.16 31.07 -15.92
C GLY A 1092 -17.63 30.34 -17.16
N GLY A 1093 -16.72 31.00 -17.88
CA GLY A 1093 -15.87 30.36 -18.90
C GLY A 1093 -15.01 29.26 -18.28
N GLY A 1094 -15.03 28.07 -18.87
CA GLY A 1094 -14.63 26.82 -18.19
C GLY A 1094 -15.80 26.01 -17.63
N PHE A 1095 -17.03 26.49 -17.80
CA PHE A 1095 -18.27 25.79 -17.47
C PHE A 1095 -18.38 25.44 -15.99
N THR A 1096 -17.95 26.40 -15.17
CA THR A 1096 -18.16 26.48 -13.74
C THR A 1096 -19.48 27.18 -13.44
N PHE A 1097 -20.16 26.76 -12.38
CA PHE A 1097 -21.46 27.26 -11.96
C PHE A 1097 -21.43 27.51 -10.45
N GLY A 1098 -22.15 28.53 -10.00
CA GLY A 1098 -22.30 28.78 -8.57
C GLY A 1098 -23.59 29.51 -8.26
N ALA A 1099 -24.20 29.21 -7.12
CA ALA A 1099 -25.35 29.96 -6.61
C ALA A 1099 -25.32 30.06 -5.09
N ALA A 1100 -25.96 31.10 -4.56
CA ALA A 1100 -26.14 31.30 -3.13
C ALA A 1100 -27.49 31.96 -2.86
N VAL A 1101 -28.02 31.82 -1.65
CA VAL A 1101 -29.17 32.60 -1.20
C VAL A 1101 -28.70 33.47 -0.03
N ILE A 1102 -28.77 34.77 -0.21
CA ILE A 1102 -28.38 35.78 0.79
C ILE A 1102 -29.63 36.43 1.40
N GLU A 1103 -29.45 37.04 2.57
CA GLU A 1103 -30.54 37.64 3.34
C GLU A 1103 -30.14 39.03 3.86
N LYS A 1104 -30.97 40.04 3.61
CA LYS A 1104 -30.69 41.42 4.05
C LYS A 1104 -30.78 41.55 5.58
N GLN A 1105 -29.76 42.12 6.21
CA GLN A 1105 -29.77 42.44 7.66
C GLN A 1105 -30.28 43.85 7.99
#